data_AF-L0RWG3-F1
#
_entry.id   AF-L0RWG3-F1
#
_cell.length_a   1.000
_cell.length_b   1.000
_cell.length_c   1.000
_cell.angle_alpha   90.00
_cell.angle_beta   90.00
_cell.angle_gamma   90.00
#
_symmetry.space_group_name_H-M   'P 1'
#
loop_
_entity.id
_entity.type
_entity.pdbx_description
1 polymer ?
#
loop_
_entity_poly.entity_id
_entity_poly.type
_entity_poly.pdbx_seq_one_letter_code
_entity_poly.pdbx_strand_id
1 'polypeptide(L)'
;MKKYKNVFKTLGLLSFTTLIIGGVVSCDLSSISNNNDLNSSLKQQLLMKRNRIKSLINNIAYPSINAHAKVKLNDELAKILNEKSISDANKIVVLNKLESKIITLKIMVSEYRSIISKLPNNKQASLNAELNKISDNKFSNLQLRVLSYIKEDLKDKIDNLDYPNAKNPKNNLKIMINDLKFEQILQKYNEIQQLSNEIKNALNEINSLPYPDSKQSLNGQLAIEYFKEKLSNLTDLKAIKSIIPKDLKDKIINFKNLILLPLSNINVREWLDGKDEKLDELNARLLRFSGDNYNKEYTELALIYYIYETIRSYAFYPKIMSLTSLSDQKRDEYLNQIPEIPEQNKNSHNVTIDVLKTRLILMDKLAKDAENEDLRTLDAKQKEILEERKNDQKLKDYLKNDQLKGTELGKFLEEQGVTKTLFLKGVNLKFNEFVHYENESDDIDSWWYAHNDRNEGWFDVNKEFDRGDNFLCAAIVAANAIHYWSKQNKNYIDKYLKDPKKGIVQNTNSISSFYADFREVNKFKETKSSDNIITNSEHSELFEIFRKLLGGRFAWPHKLFDTFINGYGYTPFNPNLNIEANYERNKSSFHGFFKDVFGSHLLTNRWSFRNGYGAKYLSQKLKNEILANKILAISHTYSSVRFNHIINVWGADFDKDGILKALYVTDSDDPKFELTQGGSKKRLGMKRYKVDFDTKTGKIYIGGKKENLTQALDIYTYDLGTKYWDQYFNDNN
;
A
#
# COMPACT_ATOMS: atom_id res chain seq x y z
N MET A 1 64.11 -22.65 43.19
CA MET A 1 62.92 -22.77 42.31
C MET A 1 61.62 -22.17 42.88
N LYS A 2 61.28 -22.32 44.18
CA LYS A 2 60.06 -21.70 44.76
C LYS A 2 59.99 -20.15 44.68
N LYS A 3 61.14 -19.44 44.72
CA LYS A 3 61.20 -17.96 44.63
C LYS A 3 60.96 -17.38 43.23
N TYR A 4 61.15 -18.18 42.17
CA TYR A 4 60.92 -17.75 40.78
C TYR A 4 59.49 -18.04 40.30
N LYS A 5 58.75 -18.92 40.99
CA LYS A 5 57.34 -19.23 40.67
C LYS A 5 56.40 -18.04 40.90
N ASN A 6 56.76 -17.11 41.80
CA ASN A 6 55.95 -15.91 42.06
C ASN A 6 56.14 -14.82 41.00
N VAL A 7 57.34 -14.68 40.40
CA VAL A 7 57.59 -13.69 39.34
C VAL A 7 56.85 -14.08 38.05
N PHE A 8 56.75 -15.38 37.75
CA PHE A 8 56.00 -15.87 36.59
C PHE A 8 54.47 -15.96 36.84
N LYS A 9 54.00 -15.93 38.09
CA LYS A 9 52.56 -15.87 38.42
C LYS A 9 51.97 -14.46 38.30
N THR A 10 52.75 -13.41 38.53
CA THR A 10 52.31 -12.01 38.35
C THR A 10 52.26 -11.55 36.89
N LEU A 11 52.72 -12.38 35.94
CA LEU A 11 52.94 -11.99 34.54
C LEU A 11 51.82 -12.40 33.56
N GLY A 12 50.71 -13.01 34.02
CA GLY A 12 49.48 -13.17 33.21
C GLY A 12 49.67 -13.61 31.75
N LEU A 13 50.68 -14.44 31.44
CA LEU A 13 51.01 -14.83 30.07
C LEU A 13 50.24 -16.11 29.70
N LEU A 14 49.28 -15.93 28.79
CA LEU A 14 48.75 -16.99 27.94
C LEU A 14 49.91 -17.69 27.21
N SER A 15 49.77 -19.01 27.13
CA SER A 15 50.68 -20.02 26.58
C SER A 15 51.59 -19.57 25.42
N PHE A 16 52.90 -19.65 25.66
CA PHE A 16 53.88 -20.03 24.63
C PHE A 16 54.77 -21.14 25.19
N THR A 17 54.25 -22.36 25.14
CA THR A 17 55.00 -23.60 25.29
C THR A 17 55.65 -23.96 23.96
N THR A 18 56.83 -23.38 23.69
CA THR A 18 57.86 -23.95 22.79
C THR A 18 59.07 -23.02 22.73
N LEU A 19 60.05 -23.19 23.63
CA LEU A 19 61.50 -23.17 23.32
C LEU A 19 62.35 -23.35 24.59
N ILE A 20 62.28 -24.53 25.22
CA ILE A 20 63.41 -25.05 26.01
C ILE A 20 63.50 -26.55 25.70
N ILE A 21 64.10 -26.90 24.57
CA ILE A 21 64.74 -28.21 24.45
C ILE A 21 66.04 -28.10 25.24
N GLY A 22 66.05 -28.74 26.39
CA GLY A 22 67.23 -28.90 27.22
C GLY A 22 68.22 -29.80 26.51
N GLY A 23 69.44 -29.30 26.31
CA GLY A 23 70.63 -30.14 26.35
C GLY A 23 70.91 -30.45 27.81
N VAL A 24 70.31 -31.54 28.31
CA VAL A 24 70.82 -32.23 29.49
C VAL A 24 72.09 -32.94 29.04
N VAL A 25 73.25 -32.41 29.40
CA VAL A 25 74.47 -33.22 29.47
C VAL A 25 74.64 -33.56 30.94
N SER A 26 74.21 -34.78 31.27
CA SER A 26 74.72 -35.53 32.40
C SER A 26 76.18 -35.84 32.09
N CYS A 27 77.11 -35.39 32.92
CA CYS A 27 78.41 -36.04 33.04
C CYS A 27 78.62 -36.36 34.51
N ASP A 28 78.63 -37.66 34.77
CA ASP A 28 79.07 -38.29 36.00
C ASP A 28 80.42 -37.72 36.46
N LEU A 29 80.49 -37.41 37.76
CA LEU A 29 81.75 -37.23 38.46
C LEU A 29 82.35 -38.63 38.69
N SER A 30 83.34 -39.00 37.89
CA SER A 30 84.33 -39.99 38.30
C SER A 30 85.71 -39.69 37.71
N SER A 31 86.68 -39.61 38.63
CA SER A 31 88.15 -39.55 38.47
C SER A 31 88.79 -38.18 38.17
N ILE A 32 89.66 -37.78 39.11
CA ILE A 32 90.45 -36.55 39.16
C ILE A 32 91.82 -36.80 38.52
N SER A 33 92.29 -35.91 37.65
CA SER A 33 93.69 -35.44 37.67
C SER A 33 93.87 -34.15 36.84
N ASN A 34 94.60 -33.18 37.39
CA ASN A 34 95.11 -31.92 36.81
C ASN A 34 94.29 -30.61 36.97
N ASN A 35 94.74 -29.76 37.90
CA ASN A 35 94.26 -28.39 38.16
C ASN A 35 94.42 -27.40 36.98
N ASN A 36 95.18 -27.75 35.93
CA ASN A 36 95.39 -26.89 34.77
C ASN A 36 94.26 -27.00 33.71
N ASP A 37 93.56 -28.14 33.62
CA ASP A 37 92.44 -28.34 32.68
C ASP A 37 91.12 -27.74 33.19
N LEU A 38 90.92 -27.70 34.51
CA LEU A 38 89.76 -27.03 35.11
C LEU A 38 89.78 -25.51 34.86
N ASN A 39 90.98 -24.90 34.91
CA ASN A 39 91.20 -23.48 34.70
C ASN A 39 91.01 -23.07 33.22
N SER A 40 91.33 -23.93 32.26
CA SER A 40 91.11 -23.66 30.83
C SER A 40 89.61 -23.74 30.47
N SER A 41 88.89 -24.71 31.04
CA SER A 41 87.44 -24.88 30.89
C SER A 41 86.63 -23.72 31.50
N LEU A 42 86.99 -23.24 32.70
CA LEU A 42 86.31 -22.10 33.33
C LEU A 42 86.52 -20.78 32.56
N LYS A 43 87.72 -20.55 32.01
CA LYS A 43 88.02 -19.37 31.19
C LYS A 43 87.20 -19.35 29.90
N GLN A 44 87.03 -20.51 29.25
CA GLN A 44 86.15 -20.64 28.08
C GLN A 44 84.67 -20.38 28.43
N GLN A 45 84.19 -20.93 29.56
CA GLN A 45 82.82 -20.67 30.03
C GLN A 45 82.58 -19.19 30.34
N LEU A 46 83.55 -18.49 30.95
CA LEU A 46 83.50 -17.05 31.19
C LEU A 46 83.43 -16.24 29.90
N LEU A 47 84.21 -16.61 28.87
CA LEU A 47 84.19 -15.95 27.56
C LEU A 47 82.83 -16.12 26.85
N MET A 48 82.29 -17.33 26.84
CA MET A 48 80.95 -17.60 26.30
C MET A 48 79.88 -16.81 27.06
N LYS A 49 79.97 -16.74 28.39
CA LYS A 49 79.03 -15.99 29.23
C LYS A 49 79.09 -14.49 28.96
N ARG A 50 80.28 -13.93 28.83
CA ARG A 50 80.51 -12.52 28.45
C ARG A 50 79.84 -12.20 27.11
N ASN A 51 80.07 -13.03 26.09
CA ASN A 51 79.51 -12.80 24.76
C ASN A 51 77.97 -12.91 24.77
N ARG A 52 77.42 -13.88 25.50
CA ARG A 52 75.98 -14.02 25.70
C ARG A 52 75.37 -12.81 26.41
N ILE A 53 75.98 -12.32 27.49
CA ILE A 53 75.50 -11.14 28.23
C ILE A 53 75.57 -9.89 27.35
N LYS A 54 76.67 -9.67 26.61
CA LYS A 54 76.78 -8.56 25.64
C LYS A 54 75.68 -8.61 24.58
N SER A 55 75.43 -9.80 24.01
CA SER A 55 74.35 -10.01 23.05
C SER A 55 72.98 -9.68 23.67
N LEU A 56 72.72 -10.16 24.90
CA LEU A 56 71.47 -9.87 25.60
C LEU A 56 71.29 -8.37 25.87
N ILE A 57 72.33 -7.64 26.29
CA ILE A 57 72.31 -6.17 26.50
C ILE A 57 71.99 -5.44 25.19
N ASN A 58 72.67 -5.80 24.10
CA ASN A 58 72.46 -5.18 22.79
C ASN A 58 71.01 -5.38 22.31
N ASN A 59 70.46 -6.56 22.57
CA ASN A 59 69.10 -6.95 22.21
C ASN A 59 68.02 -6.45 23.17
N ILE A 60 68.35 -5.67 24.21
CA ILE A 60 67.32 -4.95 24.97
C ILE A 60 66.77 -3.85 24.07
N ALA A 61 65.47 -3.91 23.81
CA ALA A 61 64.82 -3.08 22.83
C ALA A 61 64.51 -1.66 23.36
N TYR A 62 65.47 -0.96 23.99
CA TYR A 62 65.27 0.43 24.41
C TYR A 62 64.96 1.35 23.22
N PRO A 63 64.20 2.45 23.43
CA PRO A 63 63.95 3.44 22.38
C PRO A 63 65.20 4.03 21.73
N SER A 64 66.28 4.26 22.50
CA SER A 64 67.58 4.72 21.98
C SER A 64 68.58 3.57 21.87
N ILE A 65 69.32 3.52 20.75
CA ILE A 65 70.41 2.56 20.56
C ILE A 65 71.56 2.80 21.56
N ASN A 66 71.74 4.05 22.00
CA ASN A 66 72.73 4.50 22.97
C ASN A 66 72.10 4.75 24.36
N ALA A 67 71.05 4.02 24.72
CA ALA A 67 70.39 4.20 26.01
C ALA A 67 71.41 4.10 27.16
N HIS A 68 71.38 5.09 28.07
CA HIS A 68 72.28 5.16 29.23
C HIS A 68 72.24 3.87 30.07
N ALA A 69 71.09 3.19 30.08
CA ALA A 69 70.92 1.89 30.69
C ALA A 69 71.82 0.79 30.10
N LYS A 70 71.99 0.74 28.76
CA LYS A 70 72.88 -0.22 28.10
C LYS A 70 74.35 0.03 28.46
N VAL A 71 74.74 1.30 28.57
CA VAL A 71 76.09 1.71 28.98
C VAL A 71 76.37 1.19 30.39
N LYS A 72 75.49 1.47 31.35
CA LYS A 72 75.65 1.04 32.74
C LYS A 72 75.69 -0.49 32.92
N LEU A 73 74.90 -1.25 32.15
CA LEU A 73 74.95 -2.72 32.17
C LEU A 73 76.27 -3.27 31.60
N ASN A 74 76.83 -2.61 30.58
CA ASN A 74 78.15 -2.94 30.06
C ASN A 74 79.25 -2.61 31.08
N ASP A 75 79.12 -1.50 31.82
CA ASP A 75 80.03 -1.14 32.92
C ASP A 75 79.96 -2.15 34.08
N GLU A 76 78.75 -2.60 34.45
CA GLU A 76 78.52 -3.62 35.47
C GLU A 76 79.14 -4.97 35.05
N LEU A 77 78.99 -5.36 33.78
CA LEU A 77 79.66 -6.52 33.20
C LEU A 77 81.19 -6.39 33.25
N ALA A 78 81.74 -5.24 32.87
CA ALA A 78 83.17 -4.98 32.88
C ALA A 78 83.75 -5.03 34.30
N LYS A 79 83.03 -4.46 35.28
CA LYS A 79 83.41 -4.49 36.70
C LYS A 79 83.49 -5.93 37.24
N ILE A 80 82.49 -6.78 36.93
CA ILE A 80 82.49 -8.19 37.37
C ILE A 80 83.65 -8.98 36.77
N LEU A 81 83.98 -8.74 35.49
CA LEU A 81 85.06 -9.46 34.80
C LEU A 81 86.45 -9.05 35.32
N ASN A 82 86.64 -7.76 35.61
CA ASN A 82 87.93 -7.19 36.04
C ASN A 82 88.22 -7.31 37.54
N GLU A 83 87.26 -7.78 38.34
CA GLU A 83 87.42 -7.93 39.79
C GLU A 83 88.44 -9.02 40.12
N LYS A 84 89.57 -8.65 40.73
CA LYS A 84 90.68 -9.56 41.04
C LYS A 84 90.43 -10.38 42.32
N SER A 85 89.54 -9.92 43.20
CA SER A 85 89.25 -10.57 44.49
C SER A 85 88.27 -11.75 44.41
N ILE A 86 87.69 -12.04 43.24
CA ILE A 86 86.67 -13.09 43.05
C ILE A 86 87.21 -14.17 42.11
N SER A 87 87.09 -15.45 42.52
CA SER A 87 87.45 -16.60 41.68
C SER A 87 86.59 -16.68 40.41
N ASP A 88 87.13 -17.28 39.35
CA ASP A 88 86.43 -17.43 38.07
C ASP A 88 85.08 -18.17 38.22
N ALA A 89 85.00 -19.16 39.13
CA ALA A 89 83.76 -19.87 39.46
C ALA A 89 82.69 -18.92 40.07
N ASN A 90 83.11 -18.05 40.99
CA ASN A 90 82.21 -17.10 41.64
C ASN A 90 81.79 -15.97 40.68
N LYS A 91 82.65 -15.56 39.74
CA LYS A 91 82.28 -14.64 38.65
C LYS A 91 81.13 -15.21 37.81
N ILE A 92 81.16 -16.49 37.45
CA ILE A 92 80.07 -17.15 36.71
C ILE A 92 78.74 -17.05 37.48
N VAL A 93 78.74 -17.25 38.81
CA VAL A 93 77.55 -17.13 39.66
C VAL A 93 76.98 -15.70 39.65
N VAL A 94 77.84 -14.68 39.75
CA VAL A 94 77.42 -13.27 39.70
C VAL A 94 76.92 -12.90 38.29
N LEU A 95 77.58 -13.40 37.23
CA LEU A 95 77.14 -13.22 35.84
C LEU A 95 75.79 -13.90 35.56
N ASN A 96 75.47 -15.04 36.18
CA ASN A 96 74.15 -15.68 36.08
C ASN A 96 73.05 -14.77 36.69
N LYS A 97 73.35 -14.09 37.81
CA LYS A 97 72.44 -13.11 38.42
C LYS A 97 72.25 -11.90 37.52
N LEU A 98 73.33 -11.37 36.95
CA LEU A 98 73.29 -10.25 36.00
C LEU A 98 72.51 -10.63 34.73
N GLU A 99 72.72 -11.83 34.18
CA GLU A 99 71.95 -12.32 33.04
C GLU A 99 70.46 -12.40 33.35
N SER A 100 70.08 -12.96 34.50
CA SER A 100 68.68 -13.05 34.93
C SER A 100 68.03 -11.66 35.07
N LYS A 101 68.80 -10.68 35.59
CA LYS A 101 68.40 -9.26 35.66
C LYS A 101 68.18 -8.68 34.26
N ILE A 102 69.10 -8.93 33.33
CA ILE A 102 69.01 -8.45 31.94
C ILE A 102 67.81 -9.07 31.20
N ILE A 103 67.56 -10.37 31.36
CA ILE A 103 66.40 -11.04 30.76
C ILE A 103 65.09 -10.42 31.28
N THR A 104 64.99 -10.23 32.60
CA THR A 104 63.82 -9.58 33.23
C THR A 104 63.63 -8.16 32.67
N LEU A 105 64.71 -7.38 32.61
CA LEU A 105 64.70 -6.02 32.09
C LEU A 105 64.30 -5.97 30.61
N LYS A 106 64.78 -6.91 29.79
CA LYS A 106 64.41 -7.03 28.38
C LYS A 106 62.90 -7.22 28.20
N ILE A 107 62.30 -8.10 28.99
CA ILE A 107 60.85 -8.36 28.96
C ILE A 107 60.09 -7.09 29.34
N MET A 108 60.46 -6.46 30.46
CA MET A 108 59.81 -5.24 30.95
C MET A 108 59.93 -4.09 29.94
N VAL A 109 61.11 -3.83 29.40
CA VAL A 109 61.31 -2.75 28.40
C VAL A 109 60.44 -2.99 27.16
N SER A 110 60.30 -4.25 26.72
CA SER A 110 59.43 -4.59 25.60
C SER A 110 57.95 -4.32 25.92
N GLU A 111 57.49 -4.69 27.11
CA GLU A 111 56.11 -4.45 27.57
C GLU A 111 55.80 -2.95 27.65
N TYR A 112 56.67 -2.17 28.30
CA TYR A 112 56.51 -0.71 28.38
C TYR A 112 56.53 -0.06 27.01
N ARG A 113 57.39 -0.50 26.07
CA ARG A 113 57.36 0.02 24.70
C ARG A 113 56.07 -0.29 23.97
N SER A 114 55.57 -1.51 24.11
CA SER A 114 54.27 -1.89 23.52
C SER A 114 53.16 -0.99 24.04
N ILE A 115 53.15 -0.74 25.35
CA ILE A 115 52.16 0.13 26.00
C ILE A 115 52.32 1.59 25.57
N ILE A 116 53.54 2.15 25.62
CA ILE A 116 53.84 3.53 25.22
C ILE A 116 53.45 3.78 23.76
N SER A 117 53.66 2.79 22.88
CA SER A 117 53.31 2.92 21.46
C SER A 117 51.80 3.12 21.19
N LYS A 118 50.93 2.82 22.16
CA LYS A 118 49.48 3.06 22.06
C LYS A 118 49.07 4.50 22.38
N LEU A 119 49.92 5.24 23.09
CA LEU A 119 49.63 6.61 23.50
C LEU A 119 49.81 7.60 22.33
N PRO A 120 49.20 8.80 22.41
CA PRO A 120 49.44 9.89 21.46
C PRO A 120 50.92 10.30 21.40
N ASN A 121 51.40 10.68 20.21
CA ASN A 121 52.82 10.97 19.92
C ASN A 121 53.45 11.99 20.89
N ASN A 122 52.70 13.01 21.31
CA ASN A 122 53.14 14.05 22.25
C ASN A 122 53.45 13.51 23.65
N LYS A 123 52.85 12.40 24.08
CA LYS A 123 53.11 11.74 25.38
C LYS A 123 54.24 10.70 25.28
N GLN A 124 54.48 10.14 24.10
CA GLN A 124 55.49 9.08 23.91
C GLN A 124 56.93 9.56 24.15
N ALA A 125 57.29 10.75 23.69
CA ALA A 125 58.67 11.24 23.73
C ALA A 125 59.24 11.31 25.17
N SER A 126 58.45 11.87 26.10
CA SER A 126 58.82 11.98 27.51
C SER A 126 58.98 10.62 28.19
N LEU A 127 58.03 9.69 27.95
CA LEU A 127 58.07 8.34 28.50
C LEU A 127 59.23 7.50 27.95
N ASN A 128 59.52 7.63 26.65
CA ASN A 128 60.64 6.95 26.00
C ASN A 128 61.99 7.45 26.54
N ALA A 129 62.11 8.75 26.80
CA ALA A 129 63.30 9.34 27.42
C ALA A 129 63.52 8.82 28.85
N GLU A 130 62.45 8.66 29.64
CA GLU A 130 62.51 8.08 30.98
C GLU A 130 62.85 6.59 30.95
N LEU A 131 62.24 5.82 30.03
CA LEU A 131 62.53 4.40 29.82
C LEU A 131 64.02 4.17 29.47
N ASN A 132 64.62 5.03 28.64
CA ASN A 132 66.05 4.96 28.28
C ASN A 132 67.02 5.11 29.48
N LYS A 133 66.56 5.66 30.61
CA LYS A 133 67.37 5.88 31.82
C LYS A 133 67.31 4.71 32.81
N ILE A 134 66.31 3.83 32.69
CA ILE A 134 66.08 2.73 33.65
C ILE A 134 67.07 1.59 33.38
N SER A 135 67.96 1.32 34.34
CA SER A 135 69.05 0.34 34.25
C SER A 135 68.93 -0.83 35.22
N ASP A 136 67.91 -0.83 36.06
CA ASP A 136 67.54 -1.91 36.97
C ASP A 136 66.06 -2.28 36.78
N ASN A 137 65.56 -3.25 37.53
CA ASN A 137 64.18 -3.72 37.43
C ASN A 137 63.17 -2.84 38.21
N LYS A 138 63.51 -1.59 38.56
CA LYS A 138 62.62 -0.69 39.31
C LYS A 138 61.92 0.31 38.38
N PHE A 139 60.65 0.06 38.09
CA PHE A 139 59.87 0.86 37.12
C PHE A 139 58.77 1.72 37.77
N SER A 140 58.70 1.81 39.10
CA SER A 140 57.55 2.37 39.83
C SER A 140 57.12 3.78 39.39
N ASN A 141 58.07 4.70 39.17
CA ASN A 141 57.74 6.06 38.73
C ASN A 141 57.22 6.11 37.28
N LEU A 142 57.88 5.36 36.38
CA LEU A 142 57.43 5.24 34.99
C LEU A 142 56.06 4.55 34.92
N GLN A 143 55.81 3.55 35.77
CA GLN A 143 54.53 2.86 35.86
C GLN A 143 53.38 3.82 36.21
N LEU A 144 53.56 4.67 37.22
CA LEU A 144 52.55 5.65 37.63
C LEU A 144 52.25 6.66 36.50
N ARG A 145 53.29 7.17 35.84
CA ARG A 145 53.14 8.12 34.71
C ARG A 145 52.46 7.50 33.50
N VAL A 146 52.90 6.31 33.09
CA VAL A 146 52.30 5.56 31.98
C VAL A 146 50.82 5.27 32.29
N LEU A 147 50.51 4.81 33.51
CA LEU A 147 49.14 4.53 33.92
C LEU A 147 48.25 5.79 33.87
N SER A 148 48.76 6.94 34.31
CA SER A 148 48.04 8.21 34.26
C SER A 148 47.69 8.61 32.82
N TYR A 149 48.68 8.64 31.92
CA TYR A 149 48.45 9.04 30.53
C TYR A 149 47.54 8.08 29.78
N ILE A 150 47.57 6.80 30.14
CA ILE A 150 46.68 5.81 29.52
C ILE A 150 45.25 5.95 30.00
N LYS A 151 45.05 6.22 31.29
CA LYS A 151 43.70 6.52 31.80
C LYS A 151 43.12 7.76 31.14
N GLU A 152 43.93 8.79 30.87
CA GLU A 152 43.52 9.98 30.10
C GLU A 152 43.14 9.59 28.66
N ASP A 153 44.03 8.95 27.91
CA ASP A 153 43.78 8.60 26.50
C ASP A 153 42.60 7.63 26.32
N LEU A 154 42.43 6.66 27.22
CA LEU A 154 41.26 5.76 27.19
C LEU A 154 39.95 6.53 27.45
N LYS A 155 39.96 7.52 28.36
CA LYS A 155 38.78 8.38 28.59
C LYS A 155 38.45 9.22 27.35
N ASP A 156 39.47 9.77 26.69
CA ASP A 156 39.30 10.51 25.43
C ASP A 156 38.75 9.62 24.31
N LYS A 157 39.25 8.38 24.19
CA LYS A 157 38.73 7.41 23.23
C LYS A 157 37.28 7.04 23.53
N ILE A 158 36.92 6.89 24.81
CA ILE A 158 35.54 6.66 25.23
C ILE A 158 34.66 7.86 24.85
N ASP A 159 35.13 9.09 25.07
CA ASP A 159 34.39 10.31 24.69
C ASP A 159 34.08 10.37 23.19
N ASN A 160 34.96 9.83 22.37
CA ASN A 160 34.82 9.77 20.93
C ASN A 160 34.09 8.52 20.41
N LEU A 161 33.45 7.71 21.27
CA LEU A 161 32.58 6.62 20.81
C LEU A 161 31.30 7.18 20.17
N ASP A 162 30.97 6.69 18.98
CA ASP A 162 29.86 7.17 18.13
C ASP A 162 28.48 6.68 18.59
N TYR A 163 28.18 6.73 19.89
CA TYR A 163 26.81 6.44 20.35
C TYR A 163 25.84 7.54 19.88
N PRO A 164 24.60 7.17 19.47
CA PRO A 164 23.68 8.12 18.86
C PRO A 164 23.07 9.15 19.84
N ASN A 165 23.11 8.92 21.16
CA ASN A 165 22.60 9.86 22.19
C ASN A 165 23.63 10.22 23.28
N ALA A 166 23.41 11.36 23.96
CA ALA A 166 24.32 11.93 24.97
C ALA A 166 24.20 11.36 26.41
N LYS A 167 23.08 10.72 26.78
CA LYS A 167 22.93 10.00 28.06
C LYS A 167 23.58 8.62 27.95
N ASN A 168 24.89 8.62 28.13
CA ASN A 168 25.75 7.69 27.41
C ASN A 168 26.42 6.66 28.34
N PRO A 169 26.51 5.38 27.96
CA PRO A 169 27.32 4.35 28.63
C PRO A 169 28.78 4.76 28.83
N LYS A 170 29.26 5.77 28.08
CA LYS A 170 30.55 6.46 28.29
C LYS A 170 30.87 6.70 29.76
N ASN A 171 29.93 7.17 30.59
CA ASN A 171 30.22 7.44 32.00
C ASN A 171 30.57 6.15 32.77
N ASN A 172 29.82 5.08 32.56
CA ASN A 172 30.09 3.78 33.19
C ASN A 172 31.44 3.23 32.72
N LEU A 173 31.74 3.33 31.42
CA LEU A 173 33.03 2.93 30.86
C LEU A 173 34.18 3.73 31.49
N LYS A 174 34.03 5.06 31.65
CA LYS A 174 35.03 5.92 32.29
C LYS A 174 35.26 5.57 33.76
N ILE A 175 34.22 5.20 34.51
CA ILE A 175 34.36 4.74 35.89
C ILE A 175 35.25 3.49 35.95
N MET A 176 35.03 2.53 35.05
CA MET A 176 35.87 1.31 34.97
C MET A 176 37.34 1.62 34.64
N ILE A 177 37.65 2.75 33.99
CA ILE A 177 39.03 3.18 33.72
C ILE A 177 39.75 3.65 35.00
N ASN A 178 39.03 4.18 35.99
CA ASN A 178 39.65 4.69 37.22
C ASN A 178 40.38 3.59 38.01
N ASP A 179 39.87 2.36 38.01
CA ASP A 179 40.42 1.22 38.76
C ASP A 179 41.38 0.34 37.93
N LEU A 180 41.70 0.76 36.70
CA LEU A 180 42.54 -0.01 35.79
C LEU A 180 43.94 -0.23 36.37
N LYS A 181 44.41 -1.49 36.35
CA LYS A 181 45.77 -1.90 36.72
C LYS A 181 46.68 -1.99 35.51
N PHE A 182 47.99 -1.91 35.74
CA PHE A 182 48.99 -1.84 34.66
C PHE A 182 48.95 -3.07 33.74
N GLU A 183 48.80 -4.26 34.30
CA GLU A 183 48.72 -5.53 33.57
C GLU A 183 47.48 -5.67 32.67
N GLN A 184 46.44 -4.85 32.90
CA GLN A 184 45.16 -4.90 32.16
C GLN A 184 45.10 -3.90 30.99
N ILE A 185 46.10 -3.04 30.84
CA ILE A 185 46.09 -1.89 29.92
C ILE A 185 45.88 -2.31 28.46
N LEU A 186 46.68 -3.25 27.96
CA LEU A 186 46.64 -3.65 26.55
C LEU A 186 45.32 -4.32 26.21
N GLN A 187 44.81 -5.14 27.12
CA GLN A 187 43.49 -5.74 26.99
C GLN A 187 42.41 -4.64 26.90
N LYS A 188 42.46 -3.65 27.79
CA LYS A 188 41.43 -2.61 27.83
C LYS A 188 41.42 -1.72 26.59
N TYR A 189 42.58 -1.41 26.03
CA TYR A 189 42.70 -0.73 24.74
C TYR A 189 42.01 -1.51 23.60
N ASN A 190 42.28 -2.81 23.52
CA ASN A 190 41.69 -3.66 22.49
C ASN A 190 40.17 -3.76 22.66
N GLU A 191 39.67 -3.87 23.90
CA GLU A 191 38.23 -3.86 24.20
C GLU A 191 37.54 -2.57 23.73
N ILE A 192 38.10 -1.39 24.05
CA ILE A 192 37.52 -0.10 23.64
C ILE A 192 37.57 0.07 22.11
N GLN A 193 38.64 -0.38 21.46
CA GLN A 193 38.74 -0.34 20.00
C GLN A 193 37.72 -1.25 19.33
N GLN A 194 37.53 -2.47 19.84
CA GLN A 194 36.51 -3.40 19.36
C GLN A 194 35.11 -2.80 19.56
N LEU A 195 34.86 -2.20 20.71
CA LEU A 195 33.59 -1.54 21.01
C LEU A 195 33.29 -0.40 20.03
N SER A 196 34.27 0.46 19.74
CA SER A 196 34.13 1.53 18.75
C SER A 196 33.74 1.00 17.36
N ASN A 197 34.42 -0.05 16.90
CA ASN A 197 34.13 -0.65 15.60
C ASN A 197 32.73 -1.29 15.58
N GLU A 198 32.34 -1.96 16.66
CA GLU A 198 31.05 -2.64 16.75
C GLU A 198 29.87 -1.65 16.80
N ILE A 199 30.01 -0.53 17.52
CA ILE A 199 29.01 0.54 17.53
C ILE A 199 28.79 1.11 16.12
N LYS A 200 29.89 1.36 15.38
CA LYS A 200 29.81 1.83 13.99
C LYS A 200 29.10 0.83 13.09
N ASN A 201 29.45 -0.46 13.21
CA ASN A 201 28.81 -1.52 12.44
C ASN A 201 27.32 -1.61 12.76
N ALA A 202 26.94 -1.60 14.04
CA ALA A 202 25.55 -1.63 14.46
C ALA A 202 24.76 -0.41 13.95
N LEU A 203 25.33 0.80 14.00
CA LEU A 203 24.68 1.99 13.46
C LEU A 203 24.48 1.91 11.94
N ASN A 204 25.48 1.42 11.21
CA ASN A 204 25.36 1.21 9.77
C ASN A 204 24.26 0.18 9.47
N GLU A 205 24.20 -0.92 10.22
CA GLU A 205 23.16 -1.94 10.07
C GLU A 205 21.78 -1.36 10.34
N ILE A 206 21.59 -0.65 11.45
CA ILE A 206 20.33 0.02 11.84
C ILE A 206 19.86 0.97 10.74
N ASN A 207 20.74 1.85 10.23
CA ASN A 207 20.39 2.83 9.20
C ASN A 207 20.14 2.20 7.82
N SER A 208 20.65 0.97 7.59
CA SER A 208 20.49 0.24 6.32
C SER A 208 19.26 -0.68 6.28
N LEU A 209 18.46 -0.72 7.36
CA LEU A 209 17.25 -1.54 7.41
C LEU A 209 16.26 -1.11 6.30
N PRO A 210 15.72 -2.05 5.50
CA PRO A 210 15.02 -1.74 4.24
C PRO A 210 13.54 -1.36 4.46
N TYR A 211 13.24 -0.52 5.44
CA TYR A 211 11.87 -0.06 5.69
C TYR A 211 11.33 0.75 4.50
N PRO A 212 10.01 0.73 4.25
CA PRO A 212 9.38 1.58 3.24
C PRO A 212 9.34 3.05 3.67
N ASP A 213 9.20 3.95 2.70
CA ASP A 213 8.81 5.33 2.98
C ASP A 213 7.31 5.39 3.29
N SER A 214 6.91 6.31 4.17
CA SER A 214 5.50 6.59 4.45
C SER A 214 5.27 8.08 4.69
N LYS A 215 4.12 8.58 4.23
CA LYS A 215 3.69 9.98 4.44
C LYS A 215 2.80 10.13 5.68
N GLN A 216 2.24 9.04 6.18
CA GLN A 216 1.32 9.04 7.31
C GLN A 216 2.07 9.09 8.65
N SER A 217 1.59 9.96 9.53
CA SER A 217 2.04 10.03 10.91
C SER A 217 1.18 9.12 11.78
N LEU A 218 1.83 8.16 12.47
CA LEU A 218 1.21 7.37 13.53
C LEU A 218 1.91 7.67 14.85
N ASN A 219 1.18 7.58 15.96
CA ASN A 219 1.76 7.72 17.30
C ASN A 219 2.74 6.55 17.57
N GLY A 220 3.85 6.85 18.25
CA GLY A 220 4.83 5.85 18.68
C GLY A 220 6.16 5.90 17.92
N GLN A 221 7.20 5.44 18.59
CA GLN A 221 8.60 5.46 18.15
C GLN A 221 8.85 4.54 16.95
N LEU A 222 9.68 4.99 16.00
CA LEU A 222 10.11 4.19 14.86
C LEU A 222 11.08 3.08 15.28
N ALA A 223 11.12 1.97 14.54
CA ALA A 223 12.02 0.85 14.88
C ALA A 223 13.50 1.28 14.84
N ILE A 224 13.90 2.13 13.88
CA ILE A 224 15.25 2.69 13.78
C ILE A 224 15.60 3.54 15.02
N GLU A 225 14.66 4.36 15.50
CA GLU A 225 14.84 5.19 16.69
C GLU A 225 14.97 4.30 17.95
N TYR A 226 14.12 3.28 18.04
CA TYR A 226 14.17 2.28 19.11
C TYR A 226 15.54 1.59 19.17
N PHE A 227 16.08 1.11 18.04
CA PHE A 227 17.40 0.48 18.04
C PHE A 227 18.53 1.45 18.38
N LYS A 228 18.46 2.71 17.95
CA LYS A 228 19.44 3.74 18.34
C LYS A 228 19.38 4.03 19.84
N GLU A 229 18.19 4.10 20.42
CA GLU A 229 18.01 4.25 21.87
C GLU A 229 18.54 3.02 22.63
N LYS A 230 18.20 1.81 22.19
CA LYS A 230 18.69 0.54 22.74
C LYS A 230 20.23 0.49 22.71
N LEU A 231 20.85 0.87 21.58
CA LEU A 231 22.30 0.94 21.43
C LEU A 231 22.92 1.92 22.43
N SER A 232 22.25 3.05 22.66
CA SER A 232 22.69 4.09 23.60
C SER A 232 22.68 3.66 25.06
N ASN A 233 22.28 2.42 25.38
CA ASN A 233 22.28 1.86 26.73
C ASN A 233 23.23 0.66 26.91
N LEU A 234 23.97 0.25 25.86
CA LEU A 234 24.78 -0.97 25.87
C LEU A 234 26.28 -0.68 25.96
N THR A 235 27.00 -1.47 26.77
CA THR A 235 28.48 -1.52 26.83
C THR A 235 29.06 -2.89 26.46
N ASP A 236 28.22 -3.92 26.43
CA ASP A 236 28.62 -5.29 26.17
C ASP A 236 28.68 -5.59 24.66
N LEU A 237 29.81 -6.14 24.20
CA LEU A 237 30.04 -6.44 22.78
C LEU A 237 29.05 -7.45 22.22
N LYS A 238 28.65 -8.46 23.01
CA LYS A 238 27.73 -9.51 22.54
C LYS A 238 26.33 -8.94 22.37
N ALA A 239 25.88 -8.11 23.31
CA ALA A 239 24.59 -7.43 23.25
C ALA A 239 24.51 -6.46 22.06
N ILE A 240 25.59 -5.71 21.76
CA ILE A 240 25.64 -4.81 20.60
C ILE A 240 25.57 -5.63 19.30
N LYS A 241 26.32 -6.73 19.19
CA LYS A 241 26.29 -7.63 18.02
C LYS A 241 24.93 -8.26 17.75
N SER A 242 24.08 -8.40 18.77
CA SER A 242 22.75 -8.98 18.67
C SER A 242 21.64 -7.95 18.87
N ILE A 243 21.92 -6.66 18.62
CA ILE A 243 20.95 -5.60 18.87
C ILE A 243 19.74 -5.67 17.93
N ILE A 244 19.99 -6.05 16.67
CA ILE A 244 18.97 -6.32 15.65
C ILE A 244 18.68 -7.83 15.62
N PRO A 245 17.41 -8.25 15.62
CA PRO A 245 17.05 -9.65 15.35
C PRO A 245 17.54 -10.11 13.97
N LYS A 246 18.18 -11.28 13.91
CA LYS A 246 18.87 -11.77 12.70
C LYS A 246 17.98 -11.87 11.46
N ASP A 247 16.69 -12.14 11.65
CA ASP A 247 15.68 -12.33 10.60
C ASP A 247 14.88 -11.05 10.28
N LEU A 248 15.13 -9.94 10.99
CA LEU A 248 14.34 -8.73 10.84
C LEU A 248 14.38 -8.17 9.42
N LYS A 249 15.57 -8.13 8.80
CA LYS A 249 15.74 -7.61 7.44
C LYS A 249 14.89 -8.37 6.42
N ASP A 250 14.90 -9.70 6.50
CA ASP A 250 14.15 -10.56 5.60
C ASP A 250 12.65 -10.42 5.84
N LYS A 251 12.22 -10.31 7.11
CA LYS A 251 10.82 -10.03 7.46
C LYS A 251 10.32 -8.70 6.91
N ILE A 252 11.11 -7.63 7.00
CA ILE A 252 10.74 -6.32 6.44
C ILE A 252 10.52 -6.42 4.93
N ILE A 253 11.45 -7.08 4.22
CA ILE A 253 11.36 -7.28 2.76
C ILE A 253 10.10 -8.09 2.43
N ASN A 254 9.85 -9.17 3.16
CA ASN A 254 8.67 -10.02 2.93
C ASN A 254 7.37 -9.25 3.14
N PHE A 255 7.23 -8.50 4.24
CA PHE A 255 6.03 -7.69 4.48
C PHE A 255 5.84 -6.60 3.41
N LYS A 256 6.91 -5.90 3.02
CA LYS A 256 6.86 -4.91 1.94
C LYS A 256 6.33 -5.52 0.64
N ASN A 257 6.80 -6.72 0.28
CA ASN A 257 6.34 -7.44 -0.90
C ASN A 257 4.88 -7.90 -0.80
N LEU A 258 4.40 -8.24 0.41
CA LEU A 258 3.01 -8.62 0.64
C LEU A 258 2.06 -7.42 0.59
N ILE A 259 2.45 -6.27 1.16
CA ILE A 259 1.67 -5.03 1.07
C ILE A 259 1.49 -4.60 -0.38
N LEU A 260 2.53 -4.77 -1.20
CA LEU A 260 2.53 -4.42 -2.63
C LEU A 260 2.18 -5.60 -3.55
N LEU A 261 1.66 -6.71 -3.01
CA LEU A 261 1.35 -7.89 -3.81
C LEU A 261 0.31 -7.50 -4.88
N PRO A 262 0.56 -7.76 -6.17
CA PRO A 262 -0.38 -7.41 -7.21
C PRO A 262 -1.60 -8.34 -7.14
N LEU A 263 -2.74 -7.78 -6.74
CA LEU A 263 -4.05 -8.46 -6.70
C LEU A 263 -4.90 -7.97 -7.87
N SER A 264 -4.62 -8.51 -9.06
CA SER A 264 -5.17 -8.01 -10.33
C SER A 264 -6.69 -8.19 -10.46
N ASN A 265 -7.28 -9.15 -9.75
CA ASN A 265 -8.70 -9.50 -9.86
C ASN A 265 -9.55 -8.83 -8.77
N ILE A 266 -8.91 -8.16 -7.80
CA ILE A 266 -9.58 -7.43 -6.73
C ILE A 266 -9.54 -5.93 -7.05
N ASN A 267 -10.43 -5.53 -7.95
CA ASN A 267 -10.52 -4.15 -8.41
C ASN A 267 -11.93 -3.61 -8.24
N VAL A 268 -12.21 -3.08 -7.05
CA VAL A 268 -13.49 -2.51 -6.65
C VAL A 268 -13.34 -1.10 -6.15
N ARG A 269 -14.42 -0.33 -6.24
CA ARG A 269 -14.44 1.07 -5.86
C ARG A 269 -13.99 1.27 -4.42
N GLU A 270 -14.47 0.46 -3.49
CA GLU A 270 -14.14 0.53 -2.06
C GLU A 270 -12.63 0.33 -1.79
N TRP A 271 -11.97 -0.44 -2.65
CA TRP A 271 -10.53 -0.64 -2.60
C TRP A 271 -9.79 0.53 -3.23
N LEU A 272 -10.19 0.93 -4.43
CA LEU A 272 -9.58 2.02 -5.19
C LEU A 272 -9.70 3.36 -4.46
N ASP A 273 -10.87 3.64 -3.89
CA ASP A 273 -11.17 4.82 -3.09
C ASP A 273 -10.34 4.73 -1.78
N GLY A 274 -9.22 5.45 -1.76
CA GLY A 274 -8.29 5.47 -0.62
C GLY A 274 -7.34 4.26 -0.57
N LYS A 275 -7.05 3.59 -1.70
CA LYS A 275 -6.03 2.53 -1.76
C LYS A 275 -4.70 3.00 -1.23
N ASP A 276 -4.23 4.13 -1.75
CA ASP A 276 -2.90 4.68 -1.43
C ASP A 276 -2.77 5.05 0.04
N GLU A 277 -3.84 5.59 0.63
CA GLU A 277 -3.89 5.90 2.07
C GLU A 277 -3.79 4.63 2.93
N LYS A 278 -4.54 3.57 2.57
CA LYS A 278 -4.48 2.28 3.29
C LYS A 278 -3.10 1.62 3.17
N LEU A 279 -2.49 1.67 1.99
CA LEU A 279 -1.14 1.14 1.77
C LEU A 279 -0.08 1.96 2.54
N ASP A 280 -0.26 3.28 2.61
CA ASP A 280 0.61 4.16 3.40
C ASP A 280 0.48 3.85 4.90
N GLU A 281 -0.72 3.54 5.40
CA GLU A 281 -0.92 3.12 6.80
C GLU A 281 -0.19 1.81 7.13
N LEU A 282 -0.28 0.82 6.23
CA LEU A 282 0.43 -0.45 6.40
C LEU A 282 1.96 -0.23 6.39
N ASN A 283 2.48 0.66 5.54
CA ASN A 283 3.89 1.04 5.54
C ASN A 283 4.29 1.77 6.83
N ALA A 284 3.45 2.68 7.34
CA ALA A 284 3.67 3.36 8.62
C ALA A 284 3.73 2.38 9.80
N ARG A 285 2.93 1.30 9.77
CA ARG A 285 3.00 0.21 10.77
C ARG A 285 4.28 -0.60 10.61
N LEU A 286 4.67 -0.96 9.39
CA LEU A 286 5.91 -1.69 9.12
C LEU A 286 7.15 -0.89 9.58
N LEU A 287 7.17 0.43 9.44
CA LEU A 287 8.23 1.31 9.96
C LEU A 287 8.47 1.22 11.49
N ARG A 288 7.49 0.70 12.24
CA ARG A 288 7.52 0.55 13.71
C ARG A 288 7.73 -0.90 14.15
N PHE A 289 7.75 -1.84 13.21
CA PHE A 289 7.98 -3.26 13.48
C PHE A 289 9.46 -3.53 13.79
N SER A 290 9.79 -3.89 15.04
CA SER A 290 11.17 -4.16 15.47
C SER A 290 11.56 -5.65 15.47
N GLY A 291 10.61 -6.56 15.28
CA GLY A 291 10.83 -8.01 15.32
C GLY A 291 11.10 -8.62 16.70
N ASP A 292 11.38 -7.82 17.71
CA ASP A 292 11.58 -8.26 19.11
C ASP A 292 10.39 -8.00 20.02
N ASN A 293 9.24 -7.61 19.45
CA ASN A 293 7.98 -7.36 20.15
C ASN A 293 8.08 -6.34 21.30
N TYR A 294 8.96 -5.34 21.18
CA TYR A 294 9.07 -4.25 22.16
C TYR A 294 7.73 -3.52 22.34
N ASN A 295 6.99 -3.33 21.25
CA ASN A 295 5.67 -2.71 21.24
C ASN A 295 4.61 -3.71 20.79
N LYS A 296 3.62 -3.94 21.66
CA LYS A 296 2.51 -4.89 21.43
C LYS A 296 1.57 -4.50 20.29
N GLU A 297 1.62 -3.24 19.82
CA GLU A 297 0.83 -2.78 18.67
C GLU A 297 1.53 -3.02 17.33
N TYR A 298 2.84 -3.26 17.33
CA TYR A 298 3.66 -3.46 16.13
C TYR A 298 4.40 -4.80 16.17
N THR A 299 3.72 -5.84 16.65
CA THR A 299 4.23 -7.21 16.61
C THR A 299 4.09 -7.79 15.21
N GLU A 300 4.76 -8.92 14.96
CA GLU A 300 4.60 -9.66 13.70
C GLU A 300 3.14 -10.10 13.48
N LEU A 301 2.46 -10.56 14.54
CA LEU A 301 1.06 -10.96 14.50
C LEU A 301 0.16 -9.77 14.19
N ALA A 302 0.36 -8.64 14.86
CA ALA A 302 -0.41 -7.43 14.58
C ALA A 302 -0.26 -6.99 13.11
N LEU A 303 0.97 -7.01 12.57
CA LEU A 303 1.20 -6.62 11.18
C LEU A 303 0.53 -7.59 10.19
N ILE A 304 0.58 -8.91 10.45
CA ILE A 304 -0.13 -9.92 9.67
C ILE A 304 -1.64 -9.65 9.67
N TYR A 305 -2.21 -9.40 10.86
CA TYR A 305 -3.61 -9.04 11.03
C TYR A 305 -3.99 -7.82 10.18
N TYR A 306 -3.25 -6.72 10.30
CA TYR A 306 -3.58 -5.48 9.59
C TYR A 306 -3.50 -5.64 8.08
N ILE A 307 -2.47 -6.32 7.55
CA ILE A 307 -2.37 -6.58 6.11
C ILE A 307 -3.56 -7.44 5.64
N TYR A 308 -3.83 -8.53 6.35
CA TYR A 308 -4.90 -9.46 5.99
C TYR A 308 -6.28 -8.80 6.00
N GLU A 309 -6.65 -8.18 7.13
CA GLU A 309 -7.98 -7.61 7.32
C GLU A 309 -8.21 -6.36 6.47
N THR A 310 -7.17 -5.58 6.18
CA THR A 310 -7.29 -4.43 5.27
C THR A 310 -7.66 -4.90 3.86
N ILE A 311 -6.96 -5.89 3.32
CA ILE A 311 -7.22 -6.40 1.98
C ILE A 311 -8.55 -7.18 1.95
N ARG A 312 -8.84 -7.98 2.98
CA ARG A 312 -10.09 -8.74 3.08
C ARG A 312 -11.32 -7.83 3.08
N SER A 313 -11.35 -6.85 3.99
CA SER A 313 -12.56 -6.05 4.25
C SER A 313 -12.78 -4.94 3.23
N TYR A 314 -11.72 -4.30 2.74
CA TYR A 314 -11.84 -3.19 1.79
C TYR A 314 -11.72 -3.60 0.33
N ALA A 315 -11.20 -4.80 0.04
CA ALA A 315 -10.96 -5.24 -1.33
C ALA A 315 -11.72 -6.51 -1.69
N PHE A 316 -11.43 -7.63 -1.01
CA PHE A 316 -12.01 -8.92 -1.36
C PHE A 316 -13.53 -8.97 -1.11
N TYR A 317 -13.98 -8.57 0.08
CA TYR A 317 -15.40 -8.60 0.44
C TYR A 317 -16.26 -7.74 -0.50
N PRO A 318 -15.93 -6.46 -0.77
CA PRO A 318 -16.71 -5.64 -1.70
C PRO A 318 -16.66 -6.18 -3.14
N LYS A 319 -15.55 -6.81 -3.55
CA LYS A 319 -15.46 -7.51 -4.85
C LYS A 319 -16.51 -8.59 -4.98
N ILE A 320 -16.62 -9.50 -4.02
CA ILE A 320 -17.64 -10.56 -4.06
C ILE A 320 -19.04 -9.97 -3.99
N MET A 321 -19.28 -8.98 -3.13
CA MET A 321 -20.59 -8.35 -3.00
C MET A 321 -21.04 -7.56 -4.23
N SER A 322 -20.10 -7.10 -5.06
CA SER A 322 -20.40 -6.40 -6.32
C SER A 322 -20.95 -7.31 -7.43
N LEU A 323 -20.79 -8.64 -7.29
CA LEU A 323 -21.20 -9.64 -8.27
C LEU A 323 -22.69 -9.97 -8.11
N THR A 324 -23.53 -9.15 -8.73
CA THR A 324 -24.99 -9.14 -8.52
C THR A 324 -25.76 -10.28 -9.20
N SER A 325 -25.14 -11.02 -10.12
CA SER A 325 -25.81 -12.13 -10.82
C SER A 325 -25.80 -13.42 -9.98
N LEU A 326 -24.78 -13.58 -9.13
CA LEU A 326 -24.68 -14.65 -8.14
C LEU A 326 -25.83 -14.54 -7.11
N SER A 327 -26.22 -15.68 -6.53
CA SER A 327 -27.10 -15.70 -5.35
C SER A 327 -26.33 -15.31 -4.09
N ASP A 328 -27.07 -14.91 -3.04
CA ASP A 328 -26.46 -14.64 -1.72
C ASP A 328 -25.70 -15.87 -1.21
N GLN A 329 -26.31 -17.05 -1.30
CA GLN A 329 -25.67 -18.32 -0.92
C GLN A 329 -24.34 -18.52 -1.66
N LYS A 330 -24.29 -18.23 -2.96
CA LYS A 330 -23.05 -18.41 -3.74
C LYS A 330 -21.98 -17.40 -3.37
N ARG A 331 -22.36 -16.15 -3.08
CA ARG A 331 -21.42 -15.14 -2.55
C ARG A 331 -20.87 -15.59 -1.20
N ASP A 332 -21.73 -16.09 -0.31
CA ASP A 332 -21.33 -16.59 1.01
C ASP A 332 -20.35 -17.77 0.89
N GLU A 333 -20.51 -18.67 -0.08
CA GLU A 333 -19.55 -19.75 -0.36
C GLU A 333 -18.14 -19.22 -0.67
N TYR A 334 -18.00 -18.11 -1.39
CA TYR A 334 -16.71 -17.47 -1.64
C TYR A 334 -16.16 -16.75 -0.40
N LEU A 335 -17.01 -16.01 0.31
CA LEU A 335 -16.62 -15.26 1.50
C LEU A 335 -16.16 -16.18 2.64
N ASN A 336 -16.85 -17.31 2.85
CA ASN A 336 -16.53 -18.26 3.91
C ASN A 336 -15.16 -18.95 3.74
N GLN A 337 -14.60 -18.95 2.52
CA GLN A 337 -13.25 -19.47 2.28
C GLN A 337 -12.14 -18.52 2.78
N ILE A 338 -12.47 -17.25 3.03
CA ILE A 338 -11.56 -16.22 3.54
C ILE A 338 -12.12 -15.69 4.87
N PRO A 339 -12.00 -16.46 5.97
CA PRO A 339 -12.59 -16.10 7.25
C PRO A 339 -11.90 -14.89 7.86
N GLU A 340 -12.67 -14.10 8.60
CA GLU A 340 -12.15 -12.99 9.41
C GLU A 340 -11.21 -13.47 10.52
N ILE A 341 -10.17 -12.69 10.80
CA ILE A 341 -9.47 -12.71 12.08
C ILE A 341 -10.15 -11.67 12.97
N PRO A 342 -10.81 -12.06 14.06
CA PRO A 342 -11.45 -11.10 14.94
C PRO A 342 -10.43 -10.15 15.59
N GLU A 343 -10.80 -8.89 15.80
CA GLU A 343 -9.90 -7.85 16.35
C GLU A 343 -9.30 -8.25 17.71
N GLN A 344 -10.07 -8.92 18.58
CA GLN A 344 -9.58 -9.43 19.86
C GLN A 344 -8.42 -10.44 19.72
N ASN A 345 -8.27 -11.04 18.54
CA ASN A 345 -7.22 -12.00 18.21
C ASN A 345 -6.05 -11.39 17.43
N LYS A 346 -5.98 -10.05 17.29
CA LYS A 346 -4.92 -9.35 16.54
C LYS A 346 -3.49 -9.75 16.94
N ASN A 347 -3.30 -10.17 18.19
CA ASN A 347 -2.00 -10.55 18.75
C ASN A 347 -1.93 -12.02 19.20
N SER A 348 -2.91 -12.86 18.85
CA SER A 348 -3.01 -14.26 19.33
C SER A 348 -3.41 -15.27 18.27
N HIS A 349 -3.51 -14.87 16.99
CA HIS A 349 -3.82 -15.78 15.89
C HIS A 349 -2.64 -16.66 15.49
N ASN A 350 -2.91 -17.82 14.87
CA ASN A 350 -1.89 -18.76 14.41
C ASN A 350 -1.46 -18.57 12.93
N VAL A 351 -1.70 -17.39 12.35
CA VAL A 351 -1.34 -17.07 10.97
C VAL A 351 0.13 -16.65 10.89
N THR A 352 0.92 -17.38 10.10
CA THR A 352 2.31 -17.02 9.78
C THR A 352 2.39 -16.14 8.53
N ILE A 353 3.55 -15.53 8.26
CA ILE A 353 3.77 -14.73 7.05
C ILE A 353 3.56 -15.52 5.74
N ASP A 354 3.91 -16.82 5.73
CA ASP A 354 3.68 -17.70 4.59
C ASP A 354 2.19 -17.99 4.39
N VAL A 355 1.47 -18.25 5.49
CA VAL A 355 0.01 -18.46 5.44
C VAL A 355 -0.69 -17.17 4.98
N LEU A 356 -0.23 -16.00 5.42
CA LEU A 356 -0.71 -14.71 4.93
C LEU A 356 -0.56 -14.60 3.40
N LYS A 357 0.64 -14.90 2.87
CA LYS A 357 0.89 -14.90 1.42
C LYS A 357 -0.08 -15.80 0.67
N THR A 358 -0.27 -17.03 1.14
CA THR A 358 -1.21 -17.98 0.53
C THR A 358 -2.64 -17.45 0.56
N ARG A 359 -3.07 -16.84 1.67
CA ARG A 359 -4.42 -16.27 1.79
C ARG A 359 -4.64 -15.09 0.83
N LEU A 360 -3.67 -14.20 0.68
CA LEU A 360 -3.78 -13.07 -0.27
C LEU A 360 -3.89 -13.56 -1.72
N ILE A 361 -3.08 -14.56 -2.10
CA ILE A 361 -3.16 -15.19 -3.44
C ILE A 361 -4.52 -15.88 -3.62
N LEU A 362 -5.02 -16.55 -2.58
CA LEU A 362 -6.32 -17.21 -2.63
C LEU A 362 -7.46 -16.19 -2.82
N MET A 363 -7.43 -15.05 -2.13
CA MET A 363 -8.41 -13.97 -2.34
C MET A 363 -8.47 -13.53 -3.81
N ASP A 364 -7.30 -13.31 -4.44
CA ASP A 364 -7.24 -12.88 -5.84
C ASP A 364 -7.80 -13.94 -6.79
N LYS A 365 -7.46 -15.21 -6.55
CA LYS A 365 -8.01 -16.34 -7.30
C LYS A 365 -9.53 -16.45 -7.14
N LEU A 366 -10.04 -16.42 -5.91
CA LEU A 366 -11.46 -16.54 -5.63
C LEU A 366 -12.27 -15.37 -6.22
N ALA A 367 -11.72 -14.16 -6.20
CA ALA A 367 -12.34 -13.00 -6.85
C ALA A 367 -12.53 -13.23 -8.36
N LYS A 368 -11.53 -13.81 -9.02
CA LYS A 368 -11.60 -14.16 -10.45
C LYS A 368 -12.61 -15.29 -10.72
N ASP A 369 -12.57 -16.34 -9.91
CA ASP A 369 -13.46 -17.49 -10.04
C ASP A 369 -14.92 -17.07 -9.87
N ALA A 370 -15.20 -16.22 -8.87
CA ALA A 370 -16.53 -15.66 -8.63
C ALA A 370 -17.00 -14.78 -9.80
N GLU A 371 -16.13 -13.92 -10.34
CA GLU A 371 -16.49 -13.08 -11.50
C GLU A 371 -16.82 -13.92 -12.75
N ASN A 372 -16.05 -15.00 -13.00
CA ASN A 372 -16.34 -15.92 -14.10
C ASN A 372 -17.67 -16.67 -13.89
N GLU A 373 -18.02 -17.01 -12.66
CA GLU A 373 -19.31 -17.63 -12.36
C GLU A 373 -20.47 -16.63 -12.47
N ASP A 374 -20.29 -15.38 -12.05
CA ASP A 374 -21.27 -14.31 -12.23
C ASP A 374 -21.55 -14.07 -13.71
N LEU A 375 -20.49 -14.02 -14.54
CA LEU A 375 -20.59 -13.92 -15.99
C LEU A 375 -21.35 -15.10 -16.61
N ARG A 376 -21.04 -16.34 -16.21
CA ARG A 376 -21.77 -17.52 -16.71
C ARG A 376 -23.25 -17.47 -16.32
N THR A 377 -23.55 -17.02 -15.11
CA THR A 377 -24.93 -16.85 -14.63
C THR A 377 -25.66 -15.77 -15.42
N LEU A 378 -24.97 -14.67 -15.73
CA LEU A 378 -25.50 -13.58 -16.55
C LEU A 378 -25.76 -14.03 -18.00
N ASP A 379 -24.88 -14.84 -18.57
CA ASP A 379 -25.02 -15.43 -19.91
C ASP A 379 -26.16 -16.44 -19.97
N ALA A 380 -26.35 -17.25 -18.92
CA ALA A 380 -27.49 -18.16 -18.81
C ALA A 380 -28.83 -17.39 -18.79
N LYS A 381 -28.93 -16.34 -17.97
CA LYS A 381 -30.10 -15.43 -17.96
C LYS A 381 -30.34 -14.79 -19.32
N GLN A 382 -29.28 -14.40 -20.04
CA GLN A 382 -29.43 -13.88 -21.40
C GLN A 382 -30.03 -14.93 -22.33
N LYS A 383 -29.57 -16.18 -22.29
CA LYS A 383 -30.09 -17.25 -23.14
C LYS A 383 -31.57 -17.50 -22.87
N GLU A 384 -31.97 -17.54 -21.60
CA GLU A 384 -33.37 -17.68 -21.19
C GLU A 384 -34.24 -16.53 -21.73
N ILE A 385 -33.81 -15.27 -21.53
CA ILE A 385 -34.49 -14.09 -22.08
C ILE A 385 -34.61 -14.17 -23.61
N LEU A 386 -33.56 -14.62 -24.29
CA LEU A 386 -33.55 -14.78 -25.74
C LEU A 386 -34.47 -15.92 -26.19
N GLU A 387 -34.53 -17.04 -25.46
CA GLU A 387 -35.42 -18.17 -25.74
C GLU A 387 -36.90 -17.79 -25.59
N GLU A 388 -37.27 -17.08 -24.51
CA GLU A 388 -38.61 -16.52 -24.33
C GLU A 388 -39.03 -15.57 -25.47
N ARG A 389 -38.03 -14.94 -26.11
CA ARG A 389 -38.22 -13.95 -27.19
C ARG A 389 -37.96 -14.51 -28.58
N LYS A 390 -37.61 -15.80 -28.69
CA LYS A 390 -37.22 -16.49 -29.93
C LYS A 390 -38.39 -16.79 -30.84
N ASN A 391 -39.62 -16.71 -30.35
CA ASN A 391 -40.80 -16.65 -31.21
C ASN A 391 -40.68 -15.35 -32.06
N ASP A 392 -40.27 -15.51 -33.31
CA ASP A 392 -39.55 -14.61 -34.23
C ASP A 392 -40.01 -13.14 -34.38
N GLN A 393 -41.09 -12.73 -33.72
CA GLN A 393 -41.55 -11.35 -33.71
C GLN A 393 -40.94 -10.53 -32.56
N LYS A 394 -40.68 -11.14 -31.38
CA LYS A 394 -40.28 -10.36 -30.18
C LYS A 394 -38.84 -9.88 -30.20
N LEU A 395 -37.88 -10.62 -30.77
CA LEU A 395 -36.47 -10.18 -30.82
C LEU A 395 -36.23 -9.08 -31.87
N LYS A 396 -36.98 -9.11 -32.99
CA LYS A 396 -36.96 -8.06 -34.03
C LYS A 396 -37.40 -6.70 -33.51
N ASP A 397 -38.18 -6.67 -32.43
CA ASP A 397 -38.57 -5.41 -31.78
C ASP A 397 -37.34 -4.64 -31.23
N TYR A 398 -36.26 -5.35 -30.88
CA TYR A 398 -35.05 -4.77 -30.27
C TYR A 398 -33.88 -4.64 -31.25
N LEU A 399 -33.64 -5.68 -32.07
CA LEU A 399 -32.49 -5.74 -32.97
C LEU A 399 -32.73 -4.90 -34.22
N LYS A 400 -31.88 -3.89 -34.46
CA LYS A 400 -32.08 -2.90 -35.54
C LYS A 400 -31.14 -3.06 -36.74
N ASN A 401 -30.26 -4.06 -36.73
CA ASN A 401 -29.26 -4.29 -37.78
C ASN A 401 -29.82 -4.29 -39.21
N ASP A 402 -30.98 -4.90 -39.44
CA ASP A 402 -31.58 -4.93 -40.79
C ASP A 402 -32.04 -3.54 -41.25
N GLN A 403 -32.47 -2.67 -40.33
CA GLN A 403 -32.89 -1.30 -40.64
C GLN A 403 -31.69 -0.36 -40.89
N LEU A 404 -30.50 -0.74 -40.41
CA LEU A 404 -29.25 -0.01 -40.62
C LEU A 404 -28.59 -0.32 -41.97
N LYS A 405 -28.89 -1.48 -42.58
CA LYS A 405 -28.32 -1.89 -43.87
C LYS A 405 -28.59 -0.83 -44.94
N GLY A 406 -27.52 -0.40 -45.61
CA GLY A 406 -27.58 0.60 -46.70
C GLY A 406 -27.65 2.06 -46.24
N THR A 407 -27.74 2.33 -44.93
CA THR A 407 -27.63 3.68 -44.38
C THR A 407 -26.17 4.10 -44.19
N GLU A 408 -25.89 5.41 -44.13
CA GLU A 408 -24.53 5.91 -43.86
C GLU A 408 -24.07 5.52 -42.45
N LEU A 409 -24.95 5.68 -41.45
CA LEU A 409 -24.68 5.23 -40.09
C LEU A 409 -24.35 3.74 -40.07
N GLY A 410 -25.10 2.89 -40.77
CA GLY A 410 -24.85 1.45 -40.84
C GLY A 410 -23.46 1.10 -41.35
N LYS A 411 -22.99 1.76 -42.42
CA LYS A 411 -21.62 1.58 -42.94
C LYS A 411 -20.57 1.97 -41.91
N PHE A 412 -20.75 3.13 -41.27
CA PHE A 412 -19.86 3.57 -40.19
C PHE A 412 -19.82 2.57 -39.02
N LEU A 413 -20.97 2.04 -38.60
CA LEU A 413 -21.05 1.04 -37.53
C LEU A 413 -20.28 -0.23 -37.88
N GLU A 414 -20.40 -0.72 -39.13
CA GLU A 414 -19.65 -1.88 -39.62
C GLU A 414 -18.12 -1.62 -39.57
N GLU A 415 -17.67 -0.43 -39.99
CA GLU A 415 -16.26 -0.03 -39.92
C GLU A 415 -15.75 0.05 -38.46
N GLN A 416 -16.60 0.46 -37.51
CA GLN A 416 -16.30 0.46 -36.08
C GLN A 416 -16.37 -0.93 -35.43
N GLY A 417 -16.64 -1.98 -36.21
CA GLY A 417 -16.73 -3.36 -35.75
C GLY A 417 -18.00 -3.67 -34.94
N VAL A 418 -19.04 -2.85 -35.06
CA VAL A 418 -20.35 -3.09 -34.44
C VAL A 418 -21.04 -4.23 -35.18
N THR A 419 -21.51 -5.23 -34.43
CA THR A 419 -22.24 -6.38 -35.00
C THR A 419 -23.68 -6.44 -34.54
N LYS A 420 -24.05 -5.75 -33.45
CA LYS A 420 -25.42 -5.72 -32.92
C LYS A 420 -25.78 -4.32 -32.46
N THR A 421 -26.89 -3.81 -32.95
CA THR A 421 -27.49 -2.57 -32.46
C THR A 421 -28.85 -2.90 -31.87
N LEU A 422 -29.02 -2.62 -30.57
CA LEU A 422 -30.23 -2.92 -29.81
C LEU A 422 -30.88 -1.64 -29.31
N PHE A 423 -32.20 -1.55 -29.42
CA PHE A 423 -33.01 -0.49 -28.83
C PHE A 423 -34.12 -1.07 -27.95
N LEU A 424 -34.60 -0.27 -27.00
CA LEU A 424 -35.80 -0.61 -26.23
C LEU A 424 -37.00 -0.83 -27.16
N LYS A 425 -37.94 -1.67 -26.74
CA LYS A 425 -39.12 -2.05 -27.53
C LYS A 425 -39.93 -0.83 -27.94
N GLY A 426 -40.35 -0.78 -29.19
CA GLY A 426 -41.19 0.32 -29.69
C GLY A 426 -40.47 1.65 -29.85
N VAL A 427 -39.15 1.70 -29.66
CA VAL A 427 -38.31 2.77 -30.20
C VAL A 427 -38.10 2.51 -31.68
N ASN A 428 -38.63 3.41 -32.51
CA ASN A 428 -38.72 3.30 -33.95
C ASN A 428 -38.06 4.53 -34.58
N LEU A 429 -36.79 4.39 -34.93
CA LEU A 429 -35.99 5.45 -35.56
C LEU A 429 -35.87 5.20 -37.06
N LYS A 430 -35.80 6.28 -37.83
CA LYS A 430 -35.45 6.23 -39.25
C LYS A 430 -33.95 6.34 -39.39
N PHE A 431 -33.24 5.22 -39.41
CA PHE A 431 -31.77 5.22 -39.35
C PHE A 431 -31.07 5.96 -40.51
N ASN A 432 -31.74 6.13 -41.65
CA ASN A 432 -31.27 6.96 -42.77
C ASN A 432 -31.33 8.47 -42.51
N GLU A 433 -32.02 8.90 -41.45
CA GLU A 433 -32.14 10.31 -41.05
C GLU A 433 -31.10 10.71 -39.98
N PHE A 434 -30.25 9.78 -39.52
CA PHE A 434 -29.10 10.13 -38.70
C PHE A 434 -28.09 10.93 -39.53
N VAL A 435 -27.58 12.02 -38.95
CA VAL A 435 -26.59 12.91 -39.55
C VAL A 435 -25.28 12.76 -38.82
N HIS A 436 -24.20 12.57 -39.56
CA HIS A 436 -22.84 12.65 -39.01
C HIS A 436 -22.49 14.11 -38.74
N TYR A 437 -22.22 14.43 -37.48
CA TYR A 437 -21.85 15.76 -37.05
C TYR A 437 -20.40 15.76 -36.57
N GLU A 438 -19.58 16.55 -37.26
CA GLU A 438 -18.19 16.80 -36.91
C GLU A 438 -17.97 18.29 -36.63
N ASN A 439 -17.27 18.60 -35.56
CA ASN A 439 -16.84 19.97 -35.24
C ASN A 439 -15.44 19.93 -34.64
N GLU A 440 -14.46 20.43 -35.38
CA GLU A 440 -13.06 20.43 -34.97
C GLU A 440 -12.79 21.34 -33.77
N SER A 441 -13.51 22.46 -33.63
CA SER A 441 -13.29 23.42 -32.54
C SER A 441 -13.68 22.84 -31.18
N ASP A 442 -14.75 22.03 -31.16
CA ASP A 442 -15.29 21.42 -29.95
C ASP A 442 -14.85 19.96 -29.74
N ASP A 443 -14.03 19.45 -30.67
CA ASP A 443 -13.57 18.06 -30.77
C ASP A 443 -14.72 17.04 -30.83
N ILE A 444 -15.78 17.35 -31.58
CA ILE A 444 -16.97 16.50 -31.71
C ILE A 444 -16.86 15.64 -32.96
N ASP A 445 -17.16 14.34 -32.80
CA ASP A 445 -17.37 13.35 -33.85
C ASP A 445 -18.48 12.39 -33.37
N SER A 446 -19.71 12.66 -33.80
CA SER A 446 -20.89 11.96 -33.30
C SER A 446 -22.00 11.89 -34.34
N TRP A 447 -22.93 10.95 -34.13
CA TRP A 447 -24.11 10.78 -34.98
C TRP A 447 -25.34 11.27 -34.25
N TRP A 448 -26.08 12.18 -34.89
CA TRP A 448 -27.21 12.89 -34.32
C TRP A 448 -28.50 12.57 -35.08
N TYR A 449 -29.62 12.59 -34.37
CA TYR A 449 -30.95 12.39 -34.93
C TYR A 449 -31.86 13.55 -34.54
N ALA A 450 -32.59 14.05 -35.54
CA ALA A 450 -33.55 15.13 -35.35
C ALA A 450 -34.73 14.68 -34.50
N HIS A 451 -35.28 15.59 -33.73
CA HIS A 451 -36.63 15.37 -33.24
C HIS A 451 -37.63 15.48 -34.40
N ASN A 452 -38.37 14.40 -34.69
CA ASN A 452 -39.32 14.36 -35.82
C ASN A 452 -40.78 14.29 -35.35
N ASP A 453 -41.16 13.23 -34.63
CA ASP A 453 -42.51 13.06 -34.09
C ASP A 453 -42.53 12.23 -32.78
N ARG A 454 -43.63 12.32 -32.00
CA ARG A 454 -43.77 11.57 -30.73
C ARG A 454 -44.05 10.07 -30.91
N ASN A 455 -44.37 9.61 -32.12
CA ASN A 455 -44.76 8.23 -32.35
C ASN A 455 -43.55 7.30 -32.41
N GLU A 456 -42.35 7.84 -32.54
CA GLU A 456 -41.07 7.12 -32.55
C GLU A 456 -40.76 6.40 -31.22
N GLY A 457 -41.45 6.71 -30.12
CA GLY A 457 -41.44 5.89 -28.90
C GLY A 457 -40.22 6.05 -27.98
N TRP A 458 -39.49 7.15 -28.14
CA TRP A 458 -38.49 7.66 -27.21
C TRP A 458 -38.88 9.07 -26.76
N PHE A 459 -38.28 9.57 -25.68
CA PHE A 459 -38.66 10.85 -25.06
C PHE A 459 -37.45 11.73 -24.78
N ASP A 460 -37.63 13.02 -24.97
CA ASP A 460 -36.57 14.02 -24.94
C ASP A 460 -37.11 15.33 -24.34
N VAL A 461 -37.56 15.25 -23.10
CA VAL A 461 -37.89 16.45 -22.33
C VAL A 461 -36.61 17.24 -22.07
N ASN A 462 -36.68 18.55 -22.28
CA ASN A 462 -35.53 19.43 -22.28
C ASN A 462 -35.67 20.53 -21.22
N LYS A 463 -34.54 21.06 -20.71
CA LYS A 463 -34.53 22.22 -19.83
C LYS A 463 -34.75 23.50 -20.62
N GLU A 464 -35.25 24.54 -19.97
CA GLU A 464 -35.32 25.90 -20.53
C GLU A 464 -34.28 26.84 -19.88
N PHE A 465 -33.73 26.47 -18.71
CA PHE A 465 -32.66 27.15 -17.96
C PHE A 465 -33.01 28.51 -17.34
N ASP A 466 -34.24 29.02 -17.52
CA ASP A 466 -34.69 30.32 -17.02
C ASP A 466 -35.93 30.23 -16.09
N ARG A 467 -36.35 29.01 -15.75
CA ARG A 467 -37.58 28.72 -14.99
C ARG A 467 -37.38 27.82 -13.76
N GLY A 468 -36.12 27.77 -13.28
CA GLY A 468 -35.73 26.99 -12.10
C GLY A 468 -35.58 25.50 -12.35
N ASP A 469 -35.22 25.08 -13.56
CA ASP A 469 -34.99 23.69 -13.96
C ASP A 469 -33.51 23.34 -14.22
N ASN A 470 -32.60 24.29 -13.98
CA ASN A 470 -31.17 24.20 -14.30
C ASN A 470 -30.50 22.92 -13.76
N PHE A 471 -30.96 22.41 -12.61
CA PHE A 471 -30.40 21.22 -11.93
C PHE A 471 -31.33 20.01 -11.94
N LEU A 472 -32.35 19.98 -12.81
CA LEU A 472 -33.40 18.96 -12.82
C LEU A 472 -33.21 17.85 -13.85
N CYS A 473 -31.99 17.61 -14.35
CA CYS A 473 -31.73 16.52 -15.32
C CYS A 473 -32.21 15.15 -14.81
N ALA A 474 -32.02 14.85 -13.52
CA ALA A 474 -32.51 13.63 -12.92
C ALA A 474 -34.05 13.54 -12.87
N ALA A 475 -34.74 14.65 -12.65
CA ALA A 475 -36.21 14.68 -12.67
C ALA A 475 -36.74 14.47 -14.10
N ILE A 476 -36.06 15.05 -15.09
CA ILE A 476 -36.33 14.85 -16.51
C ILE A 476 -36.12 13.38 -16.91
N VAL A 477 -35.01 12.77 -16.47
CA VAL A 477 -34.74 11.35 -16.71
C VAL A 477 -35.87 10.46 -16.17
N ALA A 478 -36.37 10.75 -14.97
CA ALA A 478 -37.49 10.04 -14.38
C ALA A 478 -38.80 10.30 -15.16
N ALA A 479 -39.05 11.53 -15.63
CA ALA A 479 -40.22 11.85 -16.44
C ALA A 479 -40.21 11.09 -17.77
N ASN A 480 -39.09 11.13 -18.50
CA ASN A 480 -38.89 10.35 -19.74
C ASN A 480 -39.10 8.85 -19.51
N ALA A 481 -38.62 8.32 -18.37
CA ALA A 481 -38.83 6.92 -18.01
C ALA A 481 -40.32 6.60 -17.75
N ILE A 482 -41.05 7.47 -17.04
CA ILE A 482 -42.48 7.29 -16.78
C ILE A 482 -43.30 7.41 -18.08
N HIS A 483 -42.94 8.31 -18.99
CA HIS A 483 -43.61 8.42 -20.29
C HIS A 483 -43.47 7.13 -21.10
N TYR A 484 -42.25 6.60 -21.20
CA TYR A 484 -42.01 5.34 -21.88
C TYR A 484 -42.73 4.17 -21.17
N TRP A 485 -42.57 4.08 -19.85
CA TRP A 485 -43.24 3.07 -19.02
C TRP A 485 -44.76 3.09 -19.21
N SER A 486 -45.35 4.29 -19.30
CA SER A 486 -46.77 4.46 -19.52
C SER A 486 -47.20 4.01 -20.92
N LYS A 487 -46.39 4.27 -21.95
CA LYS A 487 -46.67 3.82 -23.32
C LYS A 487 -46.65 2.28 -23.39
N GLN A 488 -45.67 1.64 -22.75
CA GLN A 488 -45.55 0.18 -22.75
C GLN A 488 -46.66 -0.50 -21.92
N ASN A 489 -47.09 0.12 -20.82
CA ASN A 489 -48.15 -0.41 -19.94
C ASN A 489 -49.56 0.12 -20.27
N LYS A 490 -49.77 0.72 -21.44
CA LYS A 490 -51.00 1.43 -21.79
C LYS A 490 -52.27 0.63 -21.49
N ASN A 491 -52.32 -0.64 -21.88
CA ASN A 491 -53.52 -1.47 -21.70
C ASN A 491 -53.86 -1.69 -20.21
N TYR A 492 -52.85 -1.92 -19.36
CA TYR A 492 -53.05 -2.08 -17.92
C TYR A 492 -53.49 -0.75 -17.27
N ILE A 493 -52.84 0.34 -17.65
CA ILE A 493 -53.15 1.68 -17.16
C ILE A 493 -54.57 2.09 -17.55
N ASP A 494 -54.97 1.90 -18.80
CA ASP A 494 -56.32 2.18 -19.27
C ASP A 494 -57.36 1.37 -18.47
N LYS A 495 -57.08 0.10 -18.15
CA LYS A 495 -57.93 -0.74 -17.31
C LYS A 495 -58.00 -0.22 -15.86
N TYR A 496 -56.87 0.17 -15.28
CA TYR A 496 -56.78 0.68 -13.90
C TYR A 496 -57.50 2.02 -13.72
N LEU A 497 -57.36 2.93 -14.69
CA LEU A 497 -57.91 4.28 -14.66
C LEU A 497 -59.40 4.37 -15.03
N LYS A 498 -60.06 3.25 -15.35
CA LYS A 498 -61.53 3.18 -15.49
C LYS A 498 -62.24 3.64 -14.21
N ASP A 499 -61.63 3.41 -13.05
CA ASP A 499 -62.07 4.03 -11.81
C ASP A 499 -61.55 5.48 -11.74
N PRO A 500 -62.43 6.50 -11.77
CA PRO A 500 -62.02 7.90 -11.75
C PRO A 500 -61.28 8.29 -10.46
N LYS A 501 -61.42 7.52 -9.37
CA LYS A 501 -60.71 7.78 -8.10
C LYS A 501 -59.26 7.30 -8.11
N LYS A 502 -58.90 6.42 -9.06
CA LYS A 502 -57.56 5.88 -9.20
C LYS A 502 -56.68 6.76 -10.08
N GLY A 503 -55.36 6.61 -9.91
CA GLY A 503 -54.36 7.38 -10.65
C GLY A 503 -54.26 8.83 -10.20
N ILE A 504 -54.70 9.16 -8.99
CA ILE A 504 -54.65 10.51 -8.44
C ILE A 504 -53.59 10.54 -7.34
N VAL A 505 -52.73 11.56 -7.40
CA VAL A 505 -51.79 11.92 -6.35
C VAL A 505 -52.20 13.29 -5.84
N GLN A 506 -52.51 13.38 -4.55
CA GLN A 506 -52.95 14.63 -3.93
C GLN A 506 -52.42 14.79 -2.52
N ASN A 507 -52.01 16.01 -2.19
CA ASN A 507 -51.72 16.46 -0.85
C ASN A 507 -52.53 17.73 -0.58
N THR A 508 -53.42 17.67 0.40
CA THR A 508 -54.13 18.84 0.91
C THR A 508 -53.70 19.05 2.36
N ASN A 509 -52.77 19.96 2.58
CA ASN A 509 -52.48 20.52 3.90
C ASN A 509 -52.56 22.04 3.85
N SER A 510 -52.69 22.70 5.01
CA SER A 510 -53.08 24.11 5.16
C SER A 510 -52.13 25.13 4.53
N ILE A 511 -50.97 24.69 4.01
CA ILE A 511 -49.85 25.51 3.54
C ILE A 511 -49.54 25.24 2.05
N SER A 512 -49.90 24.07 1.51
CA SER A 512 -49.67 23.72 0.11
C SER A 512 -50.70 22.69 -0.39
N SER A 513 -51.29 22.94 -1.56
CA SER A 513 -52.07 21.93 -2.27
C SER A 513 -51.27 21.40 -3.46
N PHE A 514 -51.16 20.08 -3.56
CA PHE A 514 -50.60 19.39 -4.72
C PHE A 514 -51.66 18.45 -5.26
N TYR A 515 -51.91 18.51 -6.56
CA TYR A 515 -52.83 17.61 -7.26
C TYR A 515 -52.18 17.21 -8.59
N ALA A 516 -52.18 15.92 -8.87
CA ALA A 516 -51.75 15.35 -10.12
C ALA A 516 -52.66 14.17 -10.47
N ASP A 517 -53.12 14.11 -11.72
CA ASP A 517 -53.86 12.98 -12.28
C ASP A 517 -52.98 12.31 -13.32
N PHE A 518 -52.81 10.99 -13.24
CA PHE A 518 -52.02 10.21 -14.19
C PHE A 518 -52.53 10.36 -15.63
N ARG A 519 -53.82 10.68 -15.83
CA ARG A 519 -54.40 10.94 -17.16
C ARG A 519 -53.74 12.12 -17.87
N GLU A 520 -53.14 13.03 -17.12
CA GLU A 520 -52.48 14.24 -17.63
C GLU A 520 -50.98 14.01 -17.89
N VAL A 521 -50.37 12.97 -17.32
CA VAL A 521 -48.90 12.84 -17.29
C VAL A 521 -48.28 12.61 -18.67
N ASN A 522 -49.02 12.17 -19.68
CA ASN A 522 -48.53 12.01 -21.06
C ASN A 522 -48.97 13.13 -22.00
N LYS A 523 -49.54 14.21 -21.45
CA LYS A 523 -49.77 15.44 -22.22
C LYS A 523 -48.48 16.22 -22.29
N PHE A 524 -48.20 16.76 -23.47
CA PHE A 524 -47.12 17.71 -23.63
C PHE A 524 -47.66 18.89 -24.43
N LYS A 525 -47.21 20.07 -24.05
CA LYS A 525 -47.68 21.33 -24.60
C LYS A 525 -47.06 21.60 -25.95
N GLU A 526 -47.84 22.21 -26.83
CA GLU A 526 -47.32 22.74 -28.08
C GLU A 526 -46.62 24.06 -27.79
N THR A 527 -45.38 24.15 -28.23
CA THR A 527 -44.60 25.39 -28.21
C THR A 527 -43.97 25.56 -29.58
N LYS A 528 -44.19 26.72 -30.17
CA LYS A 528 -43.36 27.21 -31.27
C LYS A 528 -42.16 27.88 -30.62
N SER A 529 -40.94 27.42 -30.92
CA SER A 529 -39.75 28.17 -30.54
C SER A 529 -39.78 29.56 -31.22
N SER A 530 -39.00 30.51 -30.70
CA SER A 530 -38.77 31.82 -31.33
C SER A 530 -38.33 31.73 -32.80
N ASP A 531 -37.82 30.56 -33.19
CA ASP A 531 -37.20 30.28 -34.47
C ASP A 531 -38.16 29.50 -35.41
N ASN A 532 -39.47 29.47 -35.09
CA ASN A 532 -40.55 28.81 -35.84
C ASN A 532 -40.46 27.27 -35.95
N ILE A 533 -39.66 26.60 -35.11
CA ILE A 533 -39.61 25.13 -35.06
C ILE A 533 -40.66 24.63 -34.05
N ILE A 534 -41.53 23.70 -34.47
CA ILE A 534 -42.57 23.09 -33.62
C ILE A 534 -41.98 21.86 -32.91
N THR A 535 -41.95 21.87 -31.57
CA THR A 535 -41.27 20.84 -30.75
C THR A 535 -42.17 20.27 -29.68
N ASN A 536 -43.34 19.76 -30.11
CA ASN A 536 -44.39 19.24 -29.24
C ASN A 536 -43.91 18.21 -28.19
N SER A 537 -42.75 17.57 -28.35
CA SER A 537 -42.20 16.52 -27.49
C SER A 537 -41.43 16.98 -26.25
N GLU A 538 -41.06 18.25 -26.16
CA GLU A 538 -40.11 18.72 -25.14
C GLU A 538 -40.81 19.20 -23.85
N HIS A 539 -42.08 19.63 -23.93
CA HIS A 539 -42.79 20.31 -22.83
C HIS A 539 -43.80 19.39 -22.09
N SER A 540 -43.28 18.45 -21.30
CA SER A 540 -44.08 17.48 -20.54
C SER A 540 -44.86 18.08 -19.35
N GLU A 541 -46.15 17.78 -19.24
CA GLU A 541 -46.93 18.12 -18.04
C GLU A 541 -46.45 17.38 -16.78
N LEU A 542 -45.96 16.13 -16.92
CA LEU A 542 -45.36 15.41 -15.81
C LEU A 542 -44.08 16.10 -15.31
N PHE A 543 -43.24 16.57 -16.22
CA PHE A 543 -42.05 17.31 -15.82
C PHE A 543 -42.42 18.62 -15.12
N GLU A 544 -43.47 19.30 -15.56
CA GLU A 544 -43.97 20.50 -14.87
C GLU A 544 -44.42 20.22 -13.45
N ILE A 545 -45.05 19.07 -13.23
CA ILE A 545 -45.42 18.59 -11.89
C ILE A 545 -44.16 18.39 -11.05
N PHE A 546 -43.13 17.72 -11.59
CA PHE A 546 -41.87 17.50 -10.88
C PHE A 546 -41.13 18.79 -10.57
N ARG A 547 -41.03 19.72 -11.54
CA ARG A 547 -40.38 21.01 -11.37
C ARG A 547 -41.01 21.82 -10.26
N LYS A 548 -42.36 21.89 -10.22
CA LYS A 548 -43.11 22.56 -9.15
C LYS A 548 -42.90 21.90 -7.80
N LEU A 549 -42.96 20.57 -7.74
CA LEU A 549 -42.75 19.81 -6.50
C LEU A 549 -41.34 20.02 -5.92
N LEU A 550 -40.33 20.00 -6.78
CA LEU A 550 -38.93 20.05 -6.39
C LEU A 550 -38.43 21.47 -6.14
N GLY A 551 -39.11 22.51 -6.67
CA GLY A 551 -38.69 23.90 -6.54
C GLY A 551 -37.27 24.15 -7.05
N GLY A 552 -36.88 23.46 -8.12
CA GLY A 552 -35.53 23.52 -8.72
C GLY A 552 -34.43 22.77 -7.95
N ARG A 553 -34.77 22.03 -6.90
CA ARG A 553 -33.80 21.22 -6.14
C ARG A 553 -33.53 19.89 -6.82
N PHE A 554 -32.28 19.44 -6.73
CA PHE A 554 -31.84 18.14 -7.24
C PHE A 554 -32.71 16.99 -6.75
N ALA A 555 -32.85 15.96 -7.59
CA ALA A 555 -33.57 14.75 -7.26
C ALA A 555 -32.84 13.46 -7.61
N TRP A 556 -33.10 12.39 -6.86
CA TRP A 556 -32.66 11.06 -7.24
C TRP A 556 -33.71 10.42 -8.16
N PRO A 557 -33.34 10.03 -9.39
CA PRO A 557 -34.32 9.74 -10.44
C PRO A 557 -35.11 8.45 -10.14
N HIS A 558 -34.46 7.43 -9.57
CA HIS A 558 -35.09 6.19 -9.13
C HIS A 558 -36.06 6.44 -7.95
N LYS A 559 -35.68 7.26 -6.97
CA LYS A 559 -36.58 7.61 -5.85
C LYS A 559 -37.78 8.41 -6.30
N LEU A 560 -37.59 9.30 -7.26
CA LEU A 560 -38.69 10.08 -7.81
C LEU A 560 -39.69 9.15 -8.51
N PHE A 561 -39.19 8.20 -9.29
CA PHE A 561 -40.01 7.15 -9.90
C PHE A 561 -40.76 6.32 -8.84
N ASP A 562 -40.06 5.77 -7.84
CA ASP A 562 -40.68 5.00 -6.76
C ASP A 562 -41.72 5.82 -5.98
N THR A 563 -41.50 7.12 -5.81
CA THR A 563 -42.45 8.01 -5.13
C THR A 563 -43.75 8.10 -5.91
N PHE A 564 -43.67 8.30 -7.22
CA PHE A 564 -44.84 8.54 -8.05
C PHE A 564 -45.52 7.26 -8.55
N ILE A 565 -44.81 6.15 -8.69
CA ILE A 565 -45.38 4.87 -9.13
C ILE A 565 -45.84 4.04 -7.92
N ASN A 566 -44.94 3.76 -6.98
CA ASN A 566 -45.19 2.88 -5.83
C ASN A 566 -45.79 3.58 -4.61
N GLY A 567 -45.54 4.88 -4.46
CA GLY A 567 -45.93 5.64 -3.27
C GLY A 567 -44.90 5.58 -2.14
N TYR A 568 -43.62 5.36 -2.42
CA TYR A 568 -42.58 5.59 -1.41
C TYR A 568 -42.50 7.08 -1.03
N GLY A 569 -42.09 7.37 0.20
CA GLY A 569 -41.77 8.70 0.67
C GLY A 569 -40.48 9.21 0.02
N TYR A 570 -40.48 10.48 -0.39
CA TYR A 570 -39.33 11.05 -1.07
C TYR A 570 -38.28 11.56 -0.08
N THR A 571 -37.08 10.99 -0.12
CA THR A 571 -35.95 11.33 0.76
C THR A 571 -34.77 11.91 -0.05
N PRO A 572 -34.75 13.23 -0.31
CA PRO A 572 -33.82 13.83 -1.27
C PRO A 572 -32.33 13.71 -0.90
N PHE A 573 -32.00 13.64 0.39
CA PHE A 573 -30.61 13.59 0.87
C PHE A 573 -30.02 12.18 0.94
N ASN A 574 -30.82 11.13 0.72
CA ASN A 574 -30.34 9.77 0.77
C ASN A 574 -30.17 9.22 -0.65
N PRO A 575 -28.94 8.93 -1.11
CA PRO A 575 -28.69 8.41 -2.44
C PRO A 575 -29.00 6.92 -2.60
N ASN A 576 -29.26 6.19 -1.51
CA ASN A 576 -29.41 4.74 -1.55
C ASN A 576 -30.77 4.33 -2.13
N LEU A 577 -30.80 3.16 -2.77
CA LEU A 577 -32.04 2.54 -3.22
C LEU A 577 -33.01 2.37 -2.03
N ASN A 578 -34.30 2.40 -2.34
CA ASN A 578 -35.31 2.01 -1.38
C ASN A 578 -35.18 0.50 -1.08
N ILE A 579 -35.70 0.08 0.07
CA ILE A 579 -35.69 -1.32 0.52
C ILE A 579 -37.14 -1.73 0.73
N GLU A 580 -37.58 -2.80 0.05
CA GLU A 580 -38.98 -3.26 0.06
C GLU A 580 -39.50 -3.51 1.48
N ALA A 581 -38.70 -4.15 2.34
CA ALA A 581 -39.02 -4.41 3.75
C ALA A 581 -39.30 -3.15 4.58
N ASN A 582 -38.88 -1.97 4.10
CA ASN A 582 -39.08 -0.70 4.79
C ASN A 582 -40.26 0.11 4.24
N TYR A 583 -41.02 -0.42 3.28
CA TYR A 583 -42.11 0.30 2.64
C TYR A 583 -43.11 0.87 3.64
N GLU A 584 -43.61 0.07 4.58
CA GLU A 584 -44.62 0.52 5.55
C GLU A 584 -44.15 1.71 6.41
N ARG A 585 -42.85 1.76 6.74
CA ARG A 585 -42.26 2.87 7.50
C ARG A 585 -42.05 4.11 6.65
N ASN A 586 -41.81 3.92 5.36
CA ASN A 586 -41.38 4.96 4.45
C ASN A 586 -42.46 5.35 3.43
N LYS A 587 -43.65 4.75 3.44
CA LYS A 587 -44.69 5.03 2.45
C LYS A 587 -45.19 6.47 2.59
N SER A 588 -45.41 7.11 1.46
CA SER A 588 -46.04 8.42 1.39
C SER A 588 -47.54 8.27 1.63
N SER A 589 -48.12 9.15 2.46
CA SER A 589 -49.57 9.27 2.58
C SER A 589 -50.22 9.95 1.38
N PHE A 590 -49.43 10.59 0.51
CA PHE A 590 -49.94 11.49 -0.53
C PHE A 590 -49.51 11.14 -1.95
N HIS A 591 -48.52 10.25 -2.13
CA HIS A 591 -47.94 9.91 -3.44
C HIS A 591 -48.24 8.47 -3.87
N GLY A 592 -48.02 8.17 -5.15
CA GLY A 592 -48.18 6.85 -5.76
C GLY A 592 -49.46 6.73 -6.59
N PHE A 593 -49.35 6.98 -7.90
CA PHE A 593 -50.44 6.79 -8.87
C PHE A 593 -50.96 5.34 -8.89
N PHE A 594 -50.07 4.37 -8.64
CA PHE A 594 -50.33 2.94 -8.75
C PHE A 594 -49.90 2.16 -7.50
N LYS A 595 -49.95 2.82 -6.33
CA LYS A 595 -49.57 2.20 -5.04
C LYS A 595 -50.36 0.92 -4.72
N ASP A 596 -51.60 0.81 -5.20
CA ASP A 596 -52.46 -0.37 -4.99
C ASP A 596 -51.98 -1.59 -5.79
N VAL A 597 -51.18 -1.37 -6.84
CA VAL A 597 -50.64 -2.42 -7.72
C VAL A 597 -49.23 -2.79 -7.27
N PHE A 598 -48.38 -1.78 -7.09
CA PHE A 598 -46.96 -2.03 -6.84
C PHE A 598 -46.60 -2.01 -5.36
N GLY A 599 -47.22 -1.15 -4.55
CA GLY A 599 -46.91 -1.03 -3.13
C GLY A 599 -45.42 -1.07 -2.84
N SER A 600 -45.00 -2.05 -2.02
CA SER A 600 -43.59 -2.27 -1.67
C SER A 600 -42.68 -2.74 -2.82
N HIS A 601 -43.22 -3.27 -3.91
CA HIS A 601 -42.46 -3.92 -4.99
C HIS A 601 -41.71 -2.94 -5.88
N LEU A 602 -40.39 -2.83 -5.71
CA LEU A 602 -39.57 -1.87 -6.44
C LEU A 602 -39.45 -2.25 -7.91
N LEU A 603 -39.63 -1.26 -8.78
CA LEU A 603 -39.38 -1.37 -10.21
C LEU A 603 -38.03 -0.77 -10.61
N THR A 604 -37.32 -0.14 -9.67
CA THR A 604 -36.09 0.57 -9.96
C THR A 604 -34.85 -0.16 -9.45
N ASN A 605 -33.73 0.03 -10.14
CA ASN A 605 -32.42 -0.43 -9.68
C ASN A 605 -31.33 0.57 -10.11
N ARG A 606 -30.17 0.49 -9.45
CA ARG A 606 -28.97 1.27 -9.77
C ARG A 606 -27.73 0.41 -9.57
N TRP A 607 -26.80 0.47 -10.51
CA TRP A 607 -25.51 -0.23 -10.40
C TRP A 607 -24.37 0.58 -11.04
N SER A 608 -23.15 0.35 -10.56
CA SER A 608 -21.99 1.14 -11.00
C SER A 608 -21.49 0.78 -12.39
N PHE A 609 -21.16 1.79 -13.18
CA PHE A 609 -20.62 1.70 -14.53
C PHE A 609 -19.31 2.51 -14.66
N ARG A 610 -18.45 2.39 -13.66
CA ARG A 610 -17.16 3.13 -13.58
C ARG A 610 -15.95 2.31 -13.97
N ASN A 611 -16.03 0.99 -13.80
CA ASN A 611 -14.87 0.11 -13.81
C ASN A 611 -14.57 -0.42 -15.22
N GLY A 612 -13.61 0.22 -15.89
CA GLY A 612 -13.14 -0.11 -17.23
C GLY A 612 -12.60 -1.54 -17.38
N TYR A 613 -12.09 -2.14 -16.31
CA TYR A 613 -11.59 -3.53 -16.32
C TYR A 613 -12.73 -4.55 -16.50
N GLY A 614 -13.95 -4.18 -16.12
CA GLY A 614 -15.15 -5.02 -16.21
C GLY A 614 -15.88 -4.93 -17.56
N ALA A 615 -15.20 -4.52 -18.65
CA ALA A 615 -15.84 -4.18 -19.93
C ALA A 615 -16.87 -5.22 -20.41
N LYS A 616 -16.47 -6.50 -20.43
CA LYS A 616 -17.35 -7.59 -20.85
C LYS A 616 -18.57 -7.76 -19.95
N TYR A 617 -18.35 -7.76 -18.64
CA TYR A 617 -19.40 -7.91 -17.64
C TYR A 617 -20.43 -6.79 -17.74
N LEU A 618 -19.97 -5.54 -17.72
CA LEU A 618 -20.82 -4.37 -17.73
C LEU A 618 -21.59 -4.25 -19.05
N SER A 619 -20.95 -4.56 -20.18
CA SER A 619 -21.60 -4.58 -21.50
C SER A 619 -22.71 -5.62 -21.56
N GLN A 620 -22.44 -6.84 -21.09
CA GLN A 620 -23.40 -7.94 -21.09
C GLN A 620 -24.57 -7.65 -20.14
N LYS A 621 -24.31 -7.03 -18.98
CA LYS A 621 -25.36 -6.62 -18.04
C LYS A 621 -26.28 -5.58 -18.68
N LEU A 622 -25.73 -4.52 -19.27
CA LEU A 622 -26.51 -3.49 -19.97
C LEU A 622 -27.36 -4.10 -21.10
N LYS A 623 -26.77 -4.97 -21.91
CA LYS A 623 -27.46 -5.69 -22.99
C LYS A 623 -28.67 -6.47 -22.48
N ASN A 624 -28.54 -7.14 -21.33
CA ASN A 624 -29.64 -7.87 -20.71
C ASN A 624 -30.74 -6.94 -20.21
N GLU A 625 -30.42 -5.76 -19.68
CA GLU A 625 -31.45 -4.79 -19.27
C GLU A 625 -32.23 -4.24 -20.50
N ILE A 626 -31.55 -3.98 -21.63
CA ILE A 626 -32.21 -3.60 -22.90
C ILE A 626 -33.13 -4.73 -23.37
N LEU A 627 -32.60 -5.96 -23.42
CA LEU A 627 -33.38 -7.12 -23.83
C LEU A 627 -34.53 -7.39 -22.88
N ALA A 628 -34.41 -7.12 -21.57
CA ALA A 628 -35.51 -7.20 -20.61
C ALA A 628 -36.55 -6.06 -20.77
N ASN A 629 -36.31 -5.12 -21.68
CA ASN A 629 -37.12 -3.93 -21.91
C ASN A 629 -37.23 -3.00 -20.70
N LYS A 630 -36.18 -2.92 -19.90
CA LYS A 630 -36.08 -1.97 -18.80
C LYS A 630 -35.60 -0.63 -19.34
N ILE A 631 -36.25 0.45 -18.93
CA ILE A 631 -35.79 1.80 -19.29
C ILE A 631 -34.42 2.03 -18.65
N LEU A 632 -33.52 2.71 -19.37
CA LEU A 632 -32.16 2.95 -18.94
C LEU A 632 -31.85 4.45 -18.81
N ALA A 633 -30.97 4.77 -17.87
CA ALA A 633 -30.31 6.06 -17.79
C ALA A 633 -28.87 5.87 -17.29
N ILE A 634 -28.00 6.80 -17.65
CA ILE A 634 -26.59 6.78 -17.25
C ILE A 634 -26.20 8.13 -16.66
N SER A 635 -25.61 8.12 -15.46
CA SER A 635 -24.97 9.30 -14.90
C SER A 635 -23.49 9.36 -15.28
N HIS A 636 -22.96 10.57 -15.44
CA HIS A 636 -21.56 10.82 -15.78
C HIS A 636 -21.04 12.10 -15.09
N THR A 637 -19.72 12.29 -15.05
CA THR A 637 -19.12 13.54 -14.59
C THR A 637 -19.51 14.69 -15.51
N TYR A 638 -19.64 15.89 -14.97
CA TYR A 638 -19.83 17.11 -15.78
C TYR A 638 -18.60 18.02 -15.65
N SER A 639 -18.45 18.99 -16.55
CA SER A 639 -17.25 19.86 -16.69
C SER A 639 -16.85 20.65 -15.44
N SER A 640 -17.66 20.63 -14.37
CA SER A 640 -17.25 21.07 -13.05
C SER A 640 -17.23 19.89 -12.07
N VAL A 641 -16.10 19.67 -11.39
CA VAL A 641 -15.90 18.62 -10.38
C VAL A 641 -16.90 18.64 -9.21
N ARG A 642 -17.80 19.64 -9.13
CA ARG A 642 -18.83 19.79 -8.10
C ARG A 642 -20.21 19.24 -8.48
N PHE A 643 -20.48 18.95 -9.75
CA PHE A 643 -21.82 18.52 -10.20
C PHE A 643 -21.72 17.36 -11.23
N ASN A 644 -22.56 16.34 -11.05
CA ASN A 644 -22.73 15.24 -12.00
C ASN A 644 -23.94 15.50 -12.91
N HIS A 645 -23.98 14.84 -14.06
CA HIS A 645 -25.12 14.87 -14.99
C HIS A 645 -25.69 13.47 -15.20
N ILE A 646 -26.93 13.39 -15.69
CA ILE A 646 -27.60 12.13 -15.99
C ILE A 646 -28.49 12.29 -17.23
N ILE A 647 -28.45 11.28 -18.10
CA ILE A 647 -29.12 11.25 -19.40
C ILE A 647 -29.86 9.92 -19.60
N ASN A 648 -30.91 9.91 -20.43
CA ASN A 648 -31.62 8.68 -20.77
C ASN A 648 -30.85 7.88 -21.82
N VAL A 649 -30.97 6.55 -21.78
CA VAL A 649 -30.37 5.62 -22.76
C VAL A 649 -31.50 4.82 -23.41
N TRP A 650 -31.59 4.87 -24.73
CA TRP A 650 -32.66 4.23 -25.51
C TRP A 650 -32.17 3.01 -26.31
N GLY A 651 -30.88 2.96 -26.59
CA GLY A 651 -30.25 1.87 -27.34
C GLY A 651 -28.74 1.83 -27.16
N ALA A 652 -28.12 0.79 -27.71
CA ALA A 652 -26.70 0.54 -27.61
C ALA A 652 -26.16 -0.29 -28.78
N ASP A 653 -24.87 -0.06 -29.09
CA ASP A 653 -24.10 -0.82 -30.07
C ASP A 653 -23.13 -1.78 -29.39
N PHE A 654 -23.00 -2.98 -29.92
CA PHE A 654 -22.12 -4.02 -29.41
C PHE A 654 -21.27 -4.62 -30.54
N ASP A 655 -20.01 -4.91 -30.24
CA ASP A 655 -19.13 -5.65 -31.15
C ASP A 655 -19.39 -7.16 -31.13
N LYS A 656 -18.60 -7.90 -31.91
CA LYS A 656 -18.70 -9.36 -32.04
C LYS A 656 -18.52 -10.12 -30.72
N ASP A 657 -17.77 -9.55 -29.78
CA ASP A 657 -17.46 -10.16 -28.49
C ASP A 657 -18.50 -9.73 -27.42
N GLY A 658 -19.47 -8.91 -27.82
CA GLY A 658 -20.53 -8.38 -26.95
C GLY A 658 -20.08 -7.18 -26.12
N ILE A 659 -18.95 -6.55 -26.44
CA ILE A 659 -18.49 -5.34 -25.75
C ILE A 659 -19.24 -4.14 -26.30
N LEU A 660 -19.71 -3.29 -25.39
CA LEU A 660 -20.41 -2.05 -25.69
C LEU A 660 -19.48 -1.07 -26.42
N LYS A 661 -19.97 -0.49 -27.51
CA LYS A 661 -19.26 0.50 -28.33
C LYS A 661 -19.86 1.90 -28.25
N ALA A 662 -21.17 1.98 -28.14
CA ALA A 662 -21.88 3.26 -28.06
C ALA A 662 -23.23 3.14 -27.37
N LEU A 663 -23.73 4.27 -26.88
CA LEU A 663 -25.06 4.46 -26.32
C LEU A 663 -25.82 5.48 -27.16
N TYR A 664 -27.11 5.24 -27.37
CA TYR A 664 -28.03 6.20 -27.99
C TYR A 664 -28.81 6.89 -26.87
N VAL A 665 -28.61 8.20 -26.74
CA VAL A 665 -29.02 8.98 -25.56
C VAL A 665 -29.82 10.21 -25.92
N THR A 666 -30.68 10.64 -25.01
CA THR A 666 -31.30 11.97 -25.00
C THR A 666 -30.82 12.73 -23.77
N ASP A 667 -30.62 14.04 -23.93
CA ASP A 667 -29.88 14.85 -22.97
C ASP A 667 -30.57 16.19 -22.76
N SER A 668 -31.10 16.39 -21.56
CA SER A 668 -31.91 17.56 -21.22
C SER A 668 -31.21 18.92 -21.36
N ASP A 669 -29.89 18.92 -21.56
CA ASP A 669 -29.06 20.12 -21.58
C ASP A 669 -28.73 20.59 -23.01
N ASP A 670 -29.35 20.00 -24.03
CA ASP A 670 -29.18 20.42 -25.43
C ASP A 670 -30.37 21.13 -26.12
N PRO A 671 -31.25 21.89 -25.41
CA PRO A 671 -32.45 22.54 -25.96
C PRO A 671 -32.18 23.64 -26.99
N LYS A 672 -30.91 23.94 -27.27
CA LYS A 672 -30.47 24.92 -28.28
C LYS A 672 -29.64 24.31 -29.42
N PHE A 673 -29.33 23.01 -29.37
CA PHE A 673 -28.57 22.34 -30.43
C PHE A 673 -29.46 22.04 -31.63
N GLU A 674 -29.02 22.41 -32.82
CA GLU A 674 -29.75 22.24 -34.07
C GLU A 674 -28.92 21.41 -35.04
N LEU A 675 -29.61 20.72 -35.95
CA LEU A 675 -29.02 20.01 -37.06
C LEU A 675 -29.70 20.39 -38.36
N THR A 676 -28.90 20.54 -39.41
CA THR A 676 -29.38 20.88 -40.75
C THR A 676 -29.59 19.60 -41.53
N GLN A 677 -30.84 19.31 -41.90
CA GLN A 677 -31.21 18.12 -42.67
C GLN A 677 -32.07 18.53 -43.86
N GLY A 678 -31.64 18.17 -45.07
CA GLY A 678 -32.38 18.50 -46.31
C GLY A 678 -32.62 20.00 -46.51
N GLY A 679 -31.69 20.85 -46.04
CA GLY A 679 -31.81 22.31 -46.10
C GLY A 679 -32.68 22.95 -45.01
N SER A 680 -33.29 22.15 -44.12
CA SER A 680 -34.09 22.65 -43.00
C SER A 680 -33.36 22.46 -41.67
N LYS A 681 -33.43 23.46 -40.79
CA LYS A 681 -32.97 23.34 -39.41
C LYS A 681 -33.99 22.58 -38.58
N LYS A 682 -33.53 21.57 -37.85
CA LYS A 682 -34.33 20.80 -36.90
C LYS A 682 -33.65 20.80 -35.54
N ARG A 683 -34.43 20.64 -34.47
CA ARG A 683 -33.88 20.42 -33.13
C ARG A 683 -33.17 19.08 -33.08
N LEU A 684 -32.02 19.06 -32.39
CA LEU A 684 -31.40 17.83 -31.95
C LEU A 684 -32.34 17.10 -30.99
N GLY A 685 -32.40 15.77 -31.09
CA GLY A 685 -33.03 14.96 -30.06
C GLY A 685 -32.17 13.83 -29.56
N MET A 686 -31.70 12.93 -30.45
CA MET A 686 -30.89 11.79 -30.02
C MET A 686 -29.44 11.92 -30.44
N LYS A 687 -28.53 11.55 -29.55
CA LYS A 687 -27.08 11.51 -29.78
C LYS A 687 -26.56 10.09 -29.65
N ARG A 688 -25.58 9.73 -30.48
CA ARG A 688 -24.79 8.50 -30.33
C ARG A 688 -23.50 8.81 -29.60
N TYR A 689 -23.42 8.44 -28.33
CA TYR A 689 -22.22 8.59 -27.50
C TYR A 689 -21.36 7.34 -27.59
N LYS A 690 -20.09 7.52 -27.98
CA LYS A 690 -19.07 6.47 -27.91
C LYS A 690 -18.85 6.05 -26.47
N VAL A 691 -18.51 4.79 -26.24
CA VAL A 691 -18.09 4.26 -24.94
C VAL A 691 -16.65 3.75 -25.04
N ASP A 692 -15.78 4.33 -24.22
CA ASP A 692 -14.36 4.00 -24.15
C ASP A 692 -14.03 3.34 -22.81
N PHE A 693 -13.75 2.04 -22.84
CA PHE A 693 -13.22 1.29 -21.69
C PHE A 693 -11.71 1.49 -21.60
N ASP A 694 -11.27 2.44 -20.79
CA ASP A 694 -9.84 2.73 -20.60
C ASP A 694 -9.23 1.78 -19.57
N THR A 695 -8.56 0.75 -20.07
CA THR A 695 -7.87 -0.26 -19.26
C THR A 695 -6.62 0.28 -18.56
N LYS A 696 -6.07 1.43 -18.98
CA LYS A 696 -4.91 2.03 -18.29
C LYS A 696 -5.33 2.69 -16.98
N THR A 697 -6.40 3.48 -17.03
CA THR A 697 -6.90 4.20 -15.84
C THR A 697 -7.98 3.42 -15.08
N GLY A 698 -8.53 2.36 -15.68
CA GLY A 698 -9.65 1.61 -15.10
C GLY A 698 -10.98 2.33 -15.16
N LYS A 699 -11.09 3.39 -15.97
CA LYS A 699 -12.28 4.23 -16.10
C LYS A 699 -13.06 3.89 -17.38
N ILE A 700 -14.31 4.31 -17.40
CA ILE A 700 -15.16 4.26 -18.59
C ILE A 700 -15.50 5.70 -18.95
N TYR A 701 -15.27 6.07 -20.20
CA TYR A 701 -15.63 7.39 -20.71
C TYR A 701 -16.77 7.29 -21.72
N ILE A 702 -17.65 8.28 -21.72
CA ILE A 702 -18.76 8.36 -22.67
C ILE A 702 -18.89 9.76 -23.26
N GLY A 703 -19.29 9.87 -24.52
CA GLY A 703 -19.58 11.16 -25.12
C GLY A 703 -19.51 11.15 -26.64
N GLY A 704 -19.78 12.31 -27.23
CA GLY A 704 -19.66 12.55 -28.66
C GLY A 704 -18.31 13.14 -29.09
N LYS A 705 -17.31 13.17 -28.20
CA LYS A 705 -15.98 13.70 -28.54
C LYS A 705 -15.08 12.64 -29.15
N LYS A 706 -14.09 13.06 -29.95
CA LYS A 706 -13.04 12.15 -30.45
C LYS A 706 -12.27 11.53 -29.29
N GLU A 707 -11.89 12.36 -28.31
CA GLU A 707 -11.33 11.92 -27.03
C GLU A 707 -12.25 12.26 -25.85
N ASN A 708 -12.96 11.24 -25.33
CA ASN A 708 -13.88 11.44 -24.21
C ASN A 708 -13.13 11.48 -22.88
N LEU A 709 -13.34 12.55 -22.10
CA LEU A 709 -12.87 12.69 -20.71
C LEU A 709 -14.02 12.66 -19.69
N THR A 710 -15.26 12.51 -20.18
CA THR A 710 -16.46 12.43 -19.37
C THR A 710 -16.62 11.03 -18.79
N GLN A 711 -16.30 10.85 -17.51
CA GLN A 711 -16.33 9.56 -16.86
C GLN A 711 -17.78 9.12 -16.58
N ALA A 712 -18.15 7.92 -17.04
CA ALA A 712 -19.38 7.26 -16.67
C ALA A 712 -19.39 6.85 -15.19
N LEU A 713 -20.57 6.91 -14.58
CA LEU A 713 -20.75 6.73 -13.14
C LEU A 713 -21.65 5.54 -12.83
N ASP A 714 -22.95 5.64 -13.05
CA ASP A 714 -23.92 4.64 -12.60
C ASP A 714 -25.03 4.50 -13.65
N ILE A 715 -25.48 3.26 -13.86
CA ILE A 715 -26.66 2.94 -14.67
C ILE A 715 -27.87 2.83 -13.76
N TYR A 716 -28.98 3.40 -14.20
CA TYR A 716 -30.29 3.30 -13.56
C TYR A 716 -31.22 2.51 -14.48
N THR A 717 -32.01 1.60 -13.91
CA THR A 717 -32.95 0.77 -14.67
C THR A 717 -34.36 0.91 -14.10
N TYR A 718 -35.37 0.87 -14.96
CA TYR A 718 -36.78 0.90 -14.58
C TYR A 718 -37.53 -0.25 -15.24
N ASP A 719 -38.11 -1.15 -14.45
CA ASP A 719 -38.88 -2.30 -14.90
C ASP A 719 -40.33 -1.92 -15.25
N LEU A 720 -40.94 -2.64 -16.19
CA LEU A 720 -42.32 -2.41 -16.59
C LEU A 720 -43.32 -2.87 -15.52
N GLY A 721 -42.94 -3.82 -14.67
CA GLY A 721 -43.79 -4.33 -13.58
C GLY A 721 -45.00 -5.13 -14.07
N THR A 722 -44.99 -5.63 -15.31
CA THR A 722 -46.15 -6.32 -15.93
C THR A 722 -46.64 -7.50 -15.10
N LYS A 723 -45.74 -8.24 -14.44
CA LYS A 723 -46.12 -9.34 -13.54
C LYS A 723 -47.02 -8.89 -12.38
N TYR A 724 -46.78 -7.69 -11.84
CA TYR A 724 -47.57 -7.15 -10.72
C TYR A 724 -48.93 -6.63 -11.22
N TRP A 725 -48.96 -6.09 -12.45
CA TRP A 725 -50.22 -5.78 -13.11
C TRP A 725 -51.09 -7.02 -13.32
N ASP A 726 -50.50 -8.11 -13.81
CA ASP A 726 -51.22 -9.37 -14.02
C ASP A 726 -51.77 -9.92 -12.70
N GLN A 727 -50.95 -9.95 -11.64
CA GLN A 727 -51.39 -10.35 -10.30
C GLN A 727 -52.56 -9.49 -9.81
N TYR A 728 -52.41 -8.17 -9.84
CA TYR A 728 -53.45 -7.24 -9.39
C TYR A 728 -54.79 -7.44 -10.10
N PHE A 729 -54.78 -7.70 -11.41
CA PHE A 729 -56.00 -7.89 -12.16
C PHE A 729 -56.57 -9.31 -12.11
N ASN A 730 -55.76 -10.30 -11.72
CA ASN A 730 -56.23 -11.67 -11.49
C ASN A 730 -56.84 -11.83 -10.09
N ASP A 731 -56.27 -11.18 -9.07
CA ASP A 731 -56.75 -11.26 -7.68
C ASP A 731 -58.03 -10.44 -7.43
N ASN A 732 -58.34 -9.49 -8.31
CA ASN A 732 -59.52 -8.62 -8.25
C ASN A 732 -60.63 -8.99 -9.26
N ASN A 733 -60.49 -10.13 -9.94
CA ASN A 733 -61.57 -10.78 -10.71
C ASN A 733 -62.16 -11.91 -9.86
#